data_AF-A0A8K0A4U8-F1
#
_entry.id   AF-A0A8K0A4U8-F1
#
_cell.length_a   1.000
_cell.length_b   1.000
_cell.length_c   1.000
_cell.angle_alpha   90.00
_cell.angle_beta   90.00
_cell.angle_gamma   90.00
#
_symmetry.space_group_name_H-M   'P 1'
#
loop_
_entity.id
_entity.type
_entity.pdbx_description
1 polymer ?
#
loop_
_entity_poly.entity_id
_entity_poly.type
_entity_poly.pdbx_seq_one_letter_code
_entity_poly.pdbx_strand_id
1 'polypeptide(L)'
;MQPRNKDRCPPSFFLCNARSLLNKMDEFETVVSDSGANVAVVSETWISNNHTREQTYMDGFTAFLKSRSDRRGGGVAVYVRNNMPSRELQEVEVPEELECLWVWLRPHRLPRSVTSLAVCAVYIPPDSPHQDLLVDHLISTTDALRVKHPGIGIVILGDLNWTDTTRLCQGNSLQQVVDRPTRGNAVLDVIITNIHALYNAPLVGAPVGLSDHNSVVWSPKVSVVQNKTYPRVVRPLKDSDVRAFGQWITQHNWQEVLNAANTATKTENFYKTLTKHINRFFPTKTVNIHSSDKPWITPAIKDMIRKRQQAFHSRTEDVWKRLRNKVIRDIKLAKKKHYVDKIQQLKVENPATWYKELKTMCNIVKPPCVIHVPDVDPTDHKAVADAINKHLASISQQSPPVCTSQLPAYLPAPSPPPQIQPWDMYAELRRVKVGKAGGPDGIAPRLVRMFACELAEPLTDILNTSLKEGVVPTQWKEAVVAPIPKELPAVIDKLRPISLTAIFAKICEGFVANPVFGHDFQDCTALIYRAIMEYEDVLRQYLGEFGRYQKLAAVLTVLVGPSVGAMMFAQAFLAATPAHHCRLYQNDSSVMYGHPSERLNASVPVENVDGTWRYSSCLMYNRTGGTSAGNNQTVTSCKHGWEYYKGVYHSTLVTEYNLVCERQWLKELGQSIFMVGVSAGGLISGTTSDRFGRRPTILACILLQLSAGLAAAFTKDYISFLVLRLVAGGAANGVYFVGFSLGIESIGSSKRNVVGMAISLSFAVGSIFLGSLAYFLRDWWSLQLALAVMSVPLLSYWWLLPESPRWLLSNNRTKEAKRSIQKSAKMNKVTIPDDVYEKVTKPKDEEPGVKSKKYTLINLFRGPRLRMITVTTSLVWFATVAVYYALAIGSADLAGDPYLNFVLGALLGMVLSLVAVVAMEKWGRRPVVGGFMFLAGAACLTVTATPTDRQDVIRYLSLLGRCAVTVAFNTLAVYTTEVFPTVVRTMGVGVSVMSSRVGGILSPFVSLLAVVWPPLPMLVFGILCTLGGAAVFSLPETVGIPLPDTLEDVENLGRKQKPKIDKTEKSGEFKRDRDLSYIGPDAVSGHVIGDNDLFHHT
;
A
#
# COMPACT_ATOMS: atom_id res chain seq x y z
N MET A 1 -0.44 -58.18 35.26
CA MET A 1 0.81 -57.52 35.71
C MET A 1 1.31 -56.62 34.59
N GLN A 2 1.09 -55.30 34.69
CA GLN A 2 1.68 -54.32 33.77
C GLN A 2 3.19 -54.17 34.08
N PRO A 3 4.05 -53.98 33.07
CA PRO A 3 5.50 -53.98 33.29
C PRO A 3 5.91 -52.83 34.21
N ARG A 4 6.66 -53.19 35.26
CA ARG A 4 7.27 -52.29 36.25
C ARG A 4 8.20 -51.27 35.57
N ASN A 5 8.04 -50.01 35.98
CA ASN A 5 8.99 -48.89 35.93
C ASN A 5 10.27 -49.11 35.11
N LYS A 6 10.27 -48.63 33.86
CA LYS A 6 11.46 -48.07 33.22
C LYS A 6 11.18 -46.59 32.93
N ASP A 7 11.89 -45.75 33.70
CA ASP A 7 12.37 -44.42 33.33
C ASP A 7 11.48 -43.19 33.60
N ARG A 8 11.54 -42.74 34.87
CA ARG A 8 11.22 -41.37 35.31
C ARG A 8 12.45 -40.48 35.06
N CYS A 9 12.46 -39.65 34.03
CA CYS A 9 13.63 -38.82 33.70
C CYS A 9 13.42 -37.34 34.06
N PRO A 10 14.31 -36.75 34.88
CA PRO A 10 14.48 -35.30 34.96
C PRO A 10 14.81 -34.68 33.58
N PRO A 11 14.52 -33.39 33.35
CA PRO A 11 14.81 -32.73 32.08
C PRO A 11 16.31 -32.49 31.88
N SER A 12 16.81 -32.54 30.64
CA SER A 12 18.18 -32.14 30.30
C SER A 12 18.31 -30.62 30.07
N PHE A 13 19.47 -30.05 30.42
CA PHE A 13 19.76 -28.63 30.35
C PHE A 13 20.89 -28.30 29.35
N PHE A 14 20.77 -27.18 28.66
CA PHE A 14 21.81 -26.56 27.84
C PHE A 14 22.07 -25.15 28.34
N LEU A 15 23.32 -24.78 28.61
CA LEU A 15 23.72 -23.45 29.06
C LEU A 15 24.74 -22.86 28.08
N CYS A 16 24.57 -21.60 27.70
CA CYS A 16 25.63 -20.86 27.02
C CYS A 16 25.53 -19.36 27.27
N ASN A 17 26.68 -18.70 27.45
CA ASN A 17 26.79 -17.28 27.15
C ASN A 17 26.89 -17.07 25.62
N ALA A 18 25.88 -16.40 25.06
CA ALA A 18 25.77 -16.23 23.61
C ALA A 18 26.50 -15.00 23.09
N ARG A 19 26.80 -13.97 23.89
CA ARG A 19 27.28 -12.64 23.44
C ARG A 19 26.61 -12.21 22.13
N SER A 20 25.31 -11.89 22.21
CA SER A 20 24.36 -11.74 21.08
C SER A 20 23.84 -13.07 20.53
N LEU A 21 22.57 -13.38 20.84
CA LEU A 21 21.90 -14.61 20.42
C LEU A 21 21.30 -14.52 19.00
N LEU A 22 20.75 -13.38 18.61
CA LEU A 22 19.91 -13.25 17.40
C LEU A 22 20.63 -13.60 16.09
N ASN A 23 21.92 -13.29 15.97
CA ASN A 23 22.73 -13.65 14.80
C ASN A 23 23.19 -15.11 14.78
N LYS A 24 22.94 -15.86 15.86
CA LYS A 24 23.34 -17.26 16.08
C LYS A 24 22.14 -18.19 16.22
N MET A 25 20.89 -17.70 16.12
CA MET A 25 19.67 -18.50 16.33
C MET A 25 19.62 -19.78 15.49
N ASP A 26 19.98 -19.74 14.20
CA ASP A 26 19.99 -20.92 13.32
C ASP A 26 20.95 -22.01 13.83
N GLU A 27 22.13 -21.61 14.34
CA GLU A 27 23.13 -22.53 14.89
C GLU A 27 22.72 -23.00 16.30
N PHE A 28 22.25 -22.09 17.15
CA PHE A 28 21.76 -22.38 18.49
C PHE A 28 20.63 -23.43 18.46
N GLU A 29 19.62 -23.24 17.61
CA GLU A 29 18.50 -24.18 17.47
C GLU A 29 18.97 -25.58 17.06
N THR A 30 19.94 -25.65 16.14
CA THR A 30 20.55 -26.92 15.70
C THR A 30 21.30 -27.59 16.85
N VAL A 31 22.12 -26.85 17.61
CA VAL A 31 22.91 -27.38 18.72
C VAL A 31 22.03 -27.84 19.89
N VAL A 32 20.97 -27.10 20.22
CA VAL A 32 20.00 -27.47 21.26
C VAL A 32 19.21 -28.72 20.84
N SER A 33 18.84 -28.84 19.56
CA SER A 33 18.19 -30.04 19.03
C SER A 33 19.11 -31.25 19.02
N ASP A 34 20.36 -31.11 18.56
CA ASP A 34 21.35 -32.19 18.49
C ASP A 34 21.78 -32.68 19.88
N SER A 35 21.87 -31.77 20.86
CA SER A 35 22.16 -32.14 22.26
C SER A 35 20.98 -32.83 22.95
N GLY A 36 19.77 -32.76 22.36
CA GLY A 36 18.56 -33.35 22.94
C GLY A 36 18.02 -32.59 24.16
N ALA A 37 18.51 -31.37 24.43
CA ALA A 37 18.16 -30.60 25.62
C ALA A 37 16.64 -30.31 25.71
N ASN A 38 16.11 -30.32 26.94
CA ASN A 38 14.71 -29.99 27.23
C ASN A 38 14.53 -28.54 27.69
N VAL A 39 15.56 -27.99 28.34
CA VAL A 39 15.63 -26.61 28.80
C VAL A 39 16.94 -26.01 28.30
N ALA A 40 16.89 -24.87 27.61
CA ALA A 40 18.09 -24.13 27.19
C ALA A 40 18.10 -22.74 27.84
N VAL A 41 19.19 -22.40 28.52
CA VAL A 41 19.38 -21.12 29.20
C VAL A 41 20.51 -20.37 28.52
N VAL A 42 20.24 -19.10 28.25
CA VAL A 42 21.16 -18.22 27.54
C VAL A 42 21.43 -16.99 28.38
N SER A 43 22.70 -16.75 28.70
CA SER A 43 23.19 -15.49 29.25
C SER A 43 23.70 -14.58 28.13
N GLU A 44 23.69 -13.27 28.38
CA GLU A 44 24.16 -12.24 27.45
C GLU A 44 23.45 -12.27 26.07
N THR A 45 22.11 -12.34 26.12
CA THR A 45 21.27 -12.49 24.92
C THR A 45 21.33 -11.31 23.95
N TRP A 46 21.53 -10.09 24.49
CA TRP A 46 21.47 -8.79 23.81
C TRP A 46 20.11 -8.53 23.13
N ILE A 47 19.05 -9.14 23.64
CA ILE A 47 17.68 -8.95 23.15
C ILE A 47 17.08 -7.73 23.86
N SER A 48 16.67 -6.73 23.09
CA SER A 48 15.90 -5.56 23.57
C SER A 48 14.40 -5.67 23.31
N ASN A 49 13.58 -4.85 23.98
CA ASN A 49 12.11 -4.78 23.83
C ASN A 49 11.63 -4.47 22.39
N ASN A 50 12.51 -3.95 21.52
CA ASN A 50 12.23 -3.71 20.10
C ASN A 50 12.27 -4.97 19.21
N HIS A 51 12.78 -6.10 19.74
CA HIS A 51 12.80 -7.36 18.99
C HIS A 51 11.44 -8.05 19.12
N THR A 52 10.91 -8.51 17.99
CA THR A 52 9.61 -9.17 17.94
C THR A 52 9.71 -10.57 18.54
N ARG A 53 8.63 -11.07 19.16
CA ARG A 53 8.53 -12.45 19.67
C ARG A 53 8.85 -13.51 18.61
N GLU A 54 8.66 -13.17 17.33
CA GLU A 54 8.99 -13.99 16.16
C GLU A 54 10.50 -14.14 15.93
N GLN A 55 11.33 -13.17 16.35
CA GLN A 55 12.80 -13.21 16.17
C GLN A 55 13.49 -14.05 17.23
N THR A 56 12.86 -14.21 18.40
CA THR A 56 13.34 -14.99 19.53
C THR A 56 12.68 -16.37 19.58
N TYR A 57 11.80 -16.68 18.63
CA TYR A 57 11.08 -17.94 18.53
C TYR A 57 12.01 -19.10 18.15
N MET A 58 11.84 -20.23 18.83
CA MET A 58 12.48 -21.51 18.55
C MET A 58 11.40 -22.59 18.43
N ASP A 59 11.45 -23.41 17.38
CA ASP A 59 10.37 -24.37 17.10
C ASP A 59 10.27 -25.43 18.21
N GLY A 60 9.06 -25.65 18.71
CA GLY A 60 8.80 -26.59 19.81
C GLY A 60 9.21 -26.12 21.21
N PHE A 61 9.63 -24.86 21.40
CA PHE A 61 10.00 -24.29 22.71
C PHE A 61 9.21 -23.01 23.07
N THR A 62 8.87 -22.88 24.35
CA THR A 62 8.36 -21.68 25.01
C THR A 62 9.54 -20.86 25.53
N ALA A 63 9.63 -19.60 25.12
CA ALA A 63 10.69 -18.67 25.55
C ALA A 63 10.21 -17.74 26.68
N PHE A 64 11.02 -17.64 27.74
CA PHE A 64 10.91 -16.65 28.80
C PHE A 64 12.15 -15.75 28.74
N LEU A 65 11.98 -14.43 28.72
CA LEU A 65 13.04 -13.48 28.39
C LEU A 65 13.01 -12.30 29.36
N LYS A 66 14.18 -11.92 29.90
CA LYS A 66 14.38 -10.64 30.59
C LYS A 66 15.33 -9.79 29.73
N SER A 67 14.77 -8.82 29.02
CA SER A 67 15.46 -7.91 28.10
C SER A 67 15.81 -6.57 28.74
N ARG A 68 16.86 -5.91 28.24
CA ARG A 68 17.22 -4.53 28.61
C ARG A 68 16.81 -3.54 27.51
N SER A 69 16.43 -2.31 27.90
CA SER A 69 16.03 -1.21 27.01
C SER A 69 17.06 -0.07 26.94
N ASP A 70 17.99 -0.02 27.88
CA ASP A 70 18.82 1.12 28.25
C ASP A 70 20.28 1.06 27.74
N ARG A 71 20.83 -0.14 27.48
CA ARG A 71 22.23 -0.31 27.03
C ARG A 71 22.45 -1.48 26.06
N ARG A 72 23.58 -1.45 25.35
CA ARG A 72 24.02 -2.54 24.47
C ARG A 72 24.75 -3.61 25.30
N GLY A 73 24.10 -4.75 25.53
CA GLY A 73 24.68 -5.89 26.27
C GLY A 73 23.78 -6.39 27.40
N GLY A 74 24.00 -7.62 27.87
CA GLY A 74 23.20 -8.27 28.91
C GLY A 74 21.93 -8.96 28.41
N GLY A 75 21.03 -9.29 29.33
CA GLY A 75 19.77 -10.00 29.17
C GLY A 75 19.92 -11.52 29.32
N VAL A 76 18.89 -12.16 29.88
CA VAL A 76 18.82 -13.62 30.07
C VAL A 76 17.58 -14.21 29.39
N ALA A 77 17.68 -15.46 28.93
CA ALA A 77 16.55 -16.19 28.35
C ALA A 77 16.52 -17.65 28.82
N VAL A 78 15.30 -18.18 28.98
CA VAL A 78 15.02 -19.59 29.25
C VAL A 78 14.08 -20.12 28.18
N TYR A 79 14.52 -21.13 27.45
CA TYR A 79 13.74 -21.86 26.46
C TYR A 79 13.34 -23.23 27.03
N VAL A 80 12.04 -23.53 27.06
CA VAL A 80 11.50 -24.79 27.60
C VAL A 80 10.68 -25.51 26.54
N ARG A 81 10.87 -26.81 26.32
CA ARG A 81 10.03 -27.54 25.36
C ARG A 81 8.54 -27.42 25.67
N ASN A 82 7.71 -27.24 24.63
CA ASN A 82 6.26 -27.00 24.74
C ASN A 82 5.48 -28.13 25.45
N ASN A 83 6.02 -29.35 25.47
CA ASN A 83 5.42 -30.49 26.16
C ASN A 83 5.64 -30.48 27.68
N MET A 84 6.33 -29.47 28.20
CA MET A 84 6.60 -29.29 29.62
C MET A 84 5.86 -28.06 30.14
N PRO A 85 4.90 -28.25 31.06
CA PRO A 85 4.24 -27.15 31.76
C PRO A 85 5.29 -26.24 32.42
N SER A 86 5.29 -24.97 32.01
CA SER A 86 6.24 -23.96 32.46
C SER A 86 5.54 -22.61 32.59
N ARG A 87 5.97 -21.84 33.59
CA ARG A 87 5.49 -20.46 33.82
C ARG A 87 6.58 -19.65 34.50
N GLU A 88 6.57 -18.35 34.26
CA GLU A 88 7.41 -17.41 35.00
C GLU A 88 6.94 -17.30 36.45
N LEU A 89 7.86 -17.25 37.41
CA LEU A 89 7.57 -17.09 38.83
C LEU A 89 7.36 -15.61 39.17
N GLN A 90 6.18 -15.08 38.82
CA GLN A 90 5.82 -13.69 39.09
C GLN A 90 5.69 -13.35 40.59
N GLU A 91 5.59 -14.36 41.45
CA GLU A 91 5.58 -14.19 42.91
C GLU A 91 6.96 -13.82 43.48
N VAL A 92 8.03 -13.95 42.67
CA VAL A 92 9.38 -13.54 43.04
C VAL A 92 9.63 -12.17 42.43
N GLU A 93 9.69 -11.14 43.27
CA GLU A 93 10.05 -9.79 42.83
C GLU A 93 11.56 -9.72 42.63
N VAL A 94 12.00 -9.62 41.37
CA VAL A 94 13.41 -9.50 41.01
C VAL A 94 13.75 -8.00 40.85
N PRO A 95 14.70 -7.46 41.63
CA PRO A 95 15.17 -6.08 41.47
C PRO A 95 15.50 -5.73 40.01
N GLU A 96 15.19 -4.50 39.59
CA GLU A 96 15.38 -4.06 38.19
C GLU A 96 16.86 -4.07 37.77
N GLU A 97 17.77 -3.90 38.73
CA GLU A 97 19.21 -3.87 38.53
C GLU A 97 19.79 -5.26 38.19
N LEU A 98 19.09 -6.34 38.57
CA LEU A 98 19.55 -7.72 38.44
C LEU A 98 19.06 -8.38 37.15
N GLU A 99 19.97 -9.01 36.42
CA GLU A 99 19.65 -9.81 35.23
C GLU A 99 19.37 -11.26 35.61
N CYS A 100 18.23 -11.44 36.28
CA CYS A 100 17.80 -12.71 36.86
C CYS A 100 16.35 -13.01 36.45
N LEU A 101 16.07 -14.24 36.04
CA LEU A 101 14.75 -14.71 35.59
C LEU A 101 14.42 -16.08 36.17
N TRP A 102 13.33 -16.17 36.93
CA TRP A 102 12.86 -17.39 37.55
C TRP A 102 11.69 -18.02 36.77
N VAL A 103 11.84 -19.29 36.41
CA VAL A 103 10.84 -20.09 35.68
C VAL A 103 10.53 -21.35 36.48
N TRP A 104 9.26 -21.55 36.78
CA TRP A 104 8.76 -22.78 37.38
C TRP A 104 8.43 -23.80 36.31
N LEU A 105 8.95 -25.02 36.46
CA LEU A 105 8.71 -26.14 35.58
C LEU A 105 8.05 -27.29 36.33
N ARG A 106 7.08 -27.93 35.67
CA ARG A 106 6.50 -29.20 36.13
C ARG A 106 6.61 -30.26 35.04
N PRO A 107 7.80 -30.87 34.87
CA PRO A 107 7.96 -32.02 34.00
C PRO A 107 6.96 -33.11 34.37
N HIS A 108 6.39 -33.77 33.36
CA HIS A 108 5.40 -34.83 33.55
C HIS A 108 5.93 -36.02 34.38
N ARG A 109 7.26 -36.16 34.57
CA ARG A 109 7.91 -37.38 35.10
C ARG A 109 9.13 -37.11 35.99
N LEU A 110 8.94 -36.42 37.13
CA LEU A 110 9.97 -36.24 38.17
C LEU A 110 10.04 -37.41 39.18
N PRO A 111 11.18 -37.63 39.88
CA PRO A 111 11.25 -38.53 41.03
C PRO A 111 10.31 -38.09 42.16
N ARG A 112 9.85 -39.03 43.01
CA ARG A 112 8.91 -38.73 44.12
C ARG A 112 9.45 -37.71 45.12
N SER A 113 10.77 -37.59 45.25
CA SER A 113 11.45 -36.63 46.13
C SER A 113 11.46 -35.20 45.57
N VAL A 114 11.12 -35.01 44.29
CA VAL A 114 11.14 -33.69 43.63
C VAL A 114 9.75 -33.38 43.09
N THR A 115 9.07 -32.40 43.68
CA THR A 115 7.66 -32.09 43.35
C THR A 115 7.54 -31.22 42.10
N SER A 116 8.47 -30.28 41.92
CA SER A 116 8.57 -29.36 40.79
C SER A 116 9.99 -28.79 40.72
N LEU A 117 10.32 -28.08 39.64
CA LEU A 117 11.61 -27.41 39.47
C LEU A 117 11.45 -25.89 39.43
N ALA A 118 12.31 -25.17 40.14
CA ALA A 118 12.52 -23.75 39.97
C ALA A 118 13.86 -23.53 39.25
N VAL A 119 13.79 -23.00 38.03
CA VAL A 119 14.94 -22.73 37.18
C VAL A 119 15.21 -21.24 37.15
N CYS A 120 16.42 -20.85 37.52
CA CYS A 120 16.86 -19.45 37.52
C CYS A 120 17.93 -19.25 36.45
N ALA A 121 17.68 -18.33 35.52
CA ALA A 121 18.69 -17.84 34.59
C ALA A 121 19.30 -16.55 35.11
N VAL A 122 20.63 -16.52 35.24
CA VAL A 122 21.35 -15.37 35.84
C VAL A 122 22.48 -14.89 34.94
N TYR A 123 22.66 -13.57 34.89
CA TYR A 123 23.86 -12.95 34.37
C TYR A 123 24.27 -11.80 35.28
N ILE A 124 25.56 -11.72 35.61
CA ILE A 124 26.10 -10.54 36.29
C ILE A 124 27.35 -10.04 35.55
N PRO A 125 27.43 -8.75 35.19
CA PRO A 125 28.64 -8.21 34.58
C PRO A 125 29.87 -8.32 35.50
N PRO A 126 31.08 -8.47 34.94
CA PRO A 126 32.35 -8.58 35.67
C PRO A 126 32.56 -7.54 36.79
N ASP A 127 32.26 -6.27 36.51
CA ASP A 127 32.47 -5.13 37.41
C ASP A 127 31.16 -4.58 38.01
N SER A 128 30.13 -5.43 38.13
CA SER A 128 28.83 -4.99 38.65
C SER A 128 28.91 -4.63 40.15
N PRO A 129 28.39 -3.47 40.58
CA PRO A 129 28.31 -3.13 42.01
C PRO A 129 27.22 -3.92 42.75
N HIS A 130 26.41 -4.72 42.04
CA HIS A 130 25.25 -5.43 42.58
C HIS A 130 25.50 -6.92 42.85
N GLN A 131 26.75 -7.35 43.04
CA GLN A 131 27.09 -8.76 43.29
C GLN A 131 26.49 -9.27 44.61
N ASP A 132 26.65 -8.53 45.70
CA ASP A 132 26.07 -8.91 47.00
C ASP A 132 24.54 -8.92 46.96
N LEU A 133 23.94 -7.91 46.30
CA LEU A 133 22.49 -7.83 46.10
C LEU A 133 21.95 -9.06 45.34
N LEU A 134 22.68 -9.55 44.33
CA LEU A 134 22.32 -10.76 43.61
C LEU A 134 22.36 -11.99 44.53
N VAL A 135 23.43 -12.15 45.32
CA VAL A 135 23.58 -13.29 46.24
C VAL A 135 22.50 -13.29 47.31
N ASP A 136 22.22 -12.14 47.92
CA ASP A 136 21.16 -12.01 48.94
C ASP A 136 19.77 -12.28 48.35
N HIS A 137 19.50 -11.79 47.14
CA HIS A 137 18.25 -12.09 46.41
C HIS A 137 18.11 -13.59 46.11
N LEU A 138 19.17 -14.25 45.64
CA LEU A 138 19.15 -15.69 45.38
C LEU A 138 18.90 -16.47 46.68
N ILE A 139 19.58 -16.14 47.78
CA ILE A 139 19.38 -16.78 49.09
C ILE A 139 17.93 -16.65 49.55
N SER A 140 17.44 -15.41 49.67
CA SER A 140 16.08 -15.10 50.12
C SER A 140 15.01 -15.81 49.28
N THR A 141 15.18 -15.81 47.95
CA THR A 141 14.25 -16.47 47.03
C THR A 141 14.29 -17.99 47.18
N THR A 142 15.49 -18.58 47.29
CA THR A 142 15.62 -20.03 47.47
C THR A 142 15.03 -20.51 48.79
N ASP A 143 15.20 -19.75 49.88
CA ASP A 143 14.60 -20.04 51.18
C ASP A 143 13.07 -19.97 51.10
N ALA A 144 12.52 -18.90 50.54
CA ALA A 144 11.08 -18.71 50.38
C ALA A 144 10.44 -19.84 49.54
N LEU A 145 11.10 -20.25 48.44
CA LEU A 145 10.63 -21.34 47.59
C LEU A 145 10.64 -22.69 48.32
N ARG A 146 11.65 -22.95 49.15
CA ARG A 146 11.74 -24.20 49.93
C ARG A 146 10.69 -24.27 51.03
N VAL A 147 10.39 -23.15 51.68
CA VAL A 147 9.32 -23.06 52.69
C VAL A 147 7.95 -23.30 52.05
N LYS A 148 7.68 -22.64 50.92
CA LYS A 148 6.38 -22.74 50.23
C LYS A 148 6.16 -24.07 49.53
N HIS A 149 7.23 -24.68 49.01
CA HIS A 149 7.18 -25.94 48.27
C HIS A 149 8.21 -26.94 48.79
N PRO A 150 7.87 -27.71 49.84
CA PRO A 150 8.72 -28.79 50.33
C PRO A 150 9.05 -29.77 49.20
N GLY A 151 10.35 -30.03 48.98
CA GLY A 151 10.82 -30.92 47.90
C GLY A 151 10.90 -30.27 46.52
N ILE A 152 10.96 -28.95 46.41
CA ILE A 152 11.28 -28.27 45.14
C ILE A 152 12.75 -28.49 44.73
N GLY A 153 12.98 -28.81 43.46
CA GLY A 153 14.32 -28.86 42.89
C GLY A 153 14.73 -27.48 42.38
N ILE A 154 15.83 -26.95 42.90
CA ILE A 154 16.36 -25.64 42.54
C ILE A 154 17.50 -25.84 41.55
N VAL A 155 17.47 -25.12 40.43
CA VAL A 155 18.54 -25.10 39.44
C VAL A 155 18.83 -23.66 39.04
N ILE A 156 19.95 -23.12 39.48
CA ILE A 156 20.42 -21.78 39.11
C ILE A 156 21.53 -21.97 38.09
N LEU A 157 21.38 -21.39 36.90
CA LEU A 157 22.37 -21.51 35.84
C LEU A 157 22.55 -20.22 35.06
N GLY A 158 23.78 -19.94 34.66
CA GLY A 158 24.12 -18.64 34.10
C GLY A 158 25.60 -18.31 34.21
N ASP A 159 25.93 -17.07 33.86
CA ASP A 159 27.29 -16.53 33.95
C ASP A 159 27.37 -15.62 35.19
N LEU A 160 27.99 -16.15 36.25
CA LEU A 160 28.14 -15.46 37.54
C LEU A 160 29.47 -14.69 37.66
N ASN A 161 30.28 -14.66 36.60
CA ASN A 161 31.63 -14.10 36.64
C ASN A 161 32.41 -14.51 37.92
N TRP A 162 32.93 -13.56 38.71
CA TRP A 162 33.72 -13.84 39.92
C TRP A 162 32.93 -13.74 41.24
N THR A 163 31.59 -13.78 41.20
CA THR A 163 30.77 -13.66 42.40
C THR A 163 31.00 -14.83 43.37
N ASP A 164 31.19 -14.52 44.66
CA ASP A 164 31.33 -15.54 45.71
C ASP A 164 29.99 -16.25 45.98
N THR A 165 29.88 -17.50 45.54
CA THR A 165 28.68 -18.32 45.70
C THR A 165 28.71 -19.18 46.97
N THR A 166 29.75 -19.05 47.80
CA THR A 166 29.93 -19.88 49.00
C THR A 166 28.81 -19.68 50.01
N ARG A 167 28.38 -18.42 50.22
CA ARG A 167 27.22 -18.07 51.08
C ARG A 167 25.92 -18.70 50.59
N LEU A 168 25.69 -18.69 49.28
CA LEU A 168 24.51 -19.30 48.65
C LEU A 168 24.52 -20.83 48.80
N CYS A 169 25.67 -21.47 48.61
CA CYS A 169 25.79 -22.92 48.68
C CYS A 169 25.63 -23.46 50.12
N GLN A 170 26.33 -22.84 51.08
CA GLN A 170 26.32 -23.27 52.48
C GLN A 170 24.97 -23.06 53.17
N GLY A 171 24.31 -21.92 52.93
CA GLY A 171 23.01 -21.61 53.53
C GLY A 171 21.85 -22.46 53.01
N ASN A 172 21.95 -22.96 51.76
CA ASN A 172 20.81 -23.55 51.05
C ASN A 172 20.95 -25.00 50.59
N SER A 173 21.99 -25.71 51.04
CA SER A 173 22.29 -27.09 50.61
C SER A 173 22.37 -27.22 49.07
N LEU A 174 22.90 -26.18 48.41
CA LEU A 174 23.11 -26.13 46.97
C LEU A 174 24.56 -26.47 46.65
N GLN A 175 24.80 -27.12 45.52
CA GLN A 175 26.15 -27.45 45.06
C GLN A 175 26.37 -26.96 43.63
N GLN A 176 27.52 -26.32 43.38
CA GLN A 176 28.00 -26.04 42.03
C GLN A 176 28.51 -27.33 41.37
N VAL A 177 27.98 -27.65 40.17
CA VAL A 177 28.31 -28.91 39.47
C VAL A 177 29.27 -28.73 38.29
N VAL A 178 29.50 -27.50 37.82
CA VAL A 178 30.48 -27.20 36.76
C VAL A 178 31.84 -26.98 37.40
N ASP A 179 32.80 -27.84 37.05
CA ASP A 179 34.17 -27.87 37.58
C ASP A 179 35.25 -27.60 36.50
N ARG A 180 34.85 -27.51 35.22
CA ARG A 180 35.73 -27.31 34.08
C ARG A 180 35.68 -25.88 33.55
N PRO A 181 36.79 -25.33 33.01
CA PRO A 181 36.81 -24.01 32.42
C PRO A 181 35.82 -23.84 31.27
N THR A 182 35.02 -22.78 31.34
CA THR A 182 34.01 -22.41 30.34
C THR A 182 34.45 -21.19 29.52
N ARG A 183 35.39 -20.38 30.03
CA ARG A 183 36.03 -19.28 29.28
C ARG A 183 37.52 -19.22 29.60
N GLY A 184 38.37 -19.50 28.61
CA GLY A 184 39.82 -19.60 28.84
C GLY A 184 40.12 -20.63 29.94
N ASN A 185 40.77 -20.20 31.02
CA ASN A 185 41.06 -21.04 32.20
C ASN A 185 40.05 -20.84 33.36
N ALA A 186 39.03 -20.00 33.20
CA ALA A 186 38.06 -19.66 34.25
C ALA A 186 36.74 -20.45 34.11
N VAL A 187 36.10 -20.73 35.25
CA VAL A 187 34.77 -21.35 35.35
C VAL A 187 33.77 -20.23 35.66
N LEU A 188 33.14 -19.67 34.62
CA LEU A 188 32.22 -18.52 34.76
C LEU A 188 30.75 -18.94 34.56
N ASP A 189 30.49 -19.78 33.56
CA ASP A 189 29.19 -20.39 33.33
C ASP A 189 28.96 -21.56 34.31
N VAL A 190 28.18 -21.32 35.36
CA VAL A 190 27.97 -22.28 36.46
C VAL A 190 26.55 -22.84 36.48
N ILE A 191 26.41 -24.00 37.14
CA ILE A 191 25.13 -24.62 37.47
C ILE A 191 25.17 -24.93 38.96
N ILE A 192 24.24 -24.37 39.74
CA ILE A 192 24.12 -24.52 41.19
C ILE A 192 22.77 -25.17 41.51
N THR A 193 22.77 -26.28 42.25
CA THR A 193 21.56 -27.09 42.42
C THR A 193 21.55 -28.00 43.65
N ASN A 194 20.35 -28.28 44.18
CA ASN A 194 20.12 -29.30 45.23
C ASN A 194 19.76 -30.68 44.66
N ILE A 195 19.65 -30.85 43.33
CA ILE A 195 19.28 -32.11 42.67
C ILE A 195 20.44 -32.75 41.88
N HIS A 196 21.68 -32.37 42.19
CA HIS A 196 22.89 -32.83 41.49
C HIS A 196 22.99 -34.36 41.40
N ALA A 197 22.54 -35.09 42.43
CA ALA A 197 22.56 -36.54 42.48
C ALA A 197 21.77 -37.24 41.34
N LEU A 198 20.81 -36.55 40.72
CA LEU A 198 19.96 -37.08 39.64
C LEU A 198 20.60 -36.96 38.24
N TYR A 199 21.72 -36.24 38.11
CA TYR A 199 22.35 -35.90 36.84
C TYR A 199 23.76 -36.46 36.70
N ASN A 200 24.21 -36.56 35.46
CA ASN A 200 25.62 -36.82 35.15
C ASN A 200 26.45 -35.55 35.35
N ALA A 201 27.79 -35.69 35.38
CA ALA A 201 28.68 -34.54 35.35
C ALA A 201 28.41 -33.67 34.10
N PRO A 202 28.40 -32.33 34.20
CA PRO A 202 28.19 -31.46 33.05
C PRO A 202 29.27 -31.65 31.98
N LEU A 203 28.84 -31.70 30.71
CA LEU A 203 29.73 -31.78 29.56
C LEU A 203 29.94 -30.39 28.96
N VAL A 204 31.19 -29.91 28.98
CA VAL A 204 31.56 -28.66 28.31
C VAL A 204 31.74 -28.93 26.81
N GLY A 205 30.89 -28.29 26.00
CA GLY A 205 30.85 -28.39 24.54
C GLY A 205 31.37 -27.15 23.84
N ALA A 206 31.41 -27.19 22.51
CA ALA A 206 31.89 -26.08 21.68
C ALA A 206 31.09 -24.78 21.90
N PRO A 207 31.72 -23.60 21.74
CA PRO A 207 31.01 -22.32 21.76
C PRO A 207 30.00 -22.25 20.61
N VAL A 208 28.87 -21.58 20.85
CA VAL A 208 27.88 -21.30 19.80
C VAL A 208 28.35 -20.12 18.95
N GLY A 209 28.57 -20.37 17.65
CA GLY A 209 29.04 -19.37 16.69
C GLY A 209 30.42 -18.79 17.01
N LEU A 210 30.47 -17.47 17.23
CA LEU A 210 31.69 -16.73 17.59
C LEU A 210 31.74 -16.36 19.09
N SER A 211 30.97 -17.06 19.95
CA SER A 211 31.10 -16.87 21.41
C SER A 211 32.51 -17.27 21.87
N ASP A 212 33.05 -16.55 22.85
CA ASP A 212 34.28 -16.89 23.57
C ASP A 212 34.03 -17.79 24.80
N HIS A 213 32.76 -18.11 25.08
CA HIS A 213 32.35 -19.06 26.12
C HIS A 213 31.95 -20.41 25.51
N ASN A 214 32.47 -21.48 26.08
CA ASN A 214 32.06 -22.84 25.79
C ASN A 214 30.62 -23.07 26.29
N SER A 215 29.87 -23.92 25.58
CA SER A 215 28.54 -24.32 26.03
C SER A 215 28.63 -25.43 27.09
N VAL A 216 27.60 -25.62 27.90
CA VAL A 216 27.52 -26.69 28.89
C VAL A 216 26.24 -27.47 28.68
N VAL A 217 26.35 -28.80 28.54
CA VAL A 217 25.22 -29.73 28.46
C VAL A 217 25.15 -30.52 29.75
N TRP A 218 24.02 -30.48 30.43
CA TRP A 218 23.81 -31.19 31.69
C TRP A 218 22.64 -32.17 31.58
N SER A 219 22.97 -33.45 31.52
CA SER A 219 22.04 -34.53 31.18
C SER A 219 21.70 -35.40 32.40
N PRO A 220 20.44 -35.86 32.54
CA PRO A 220 20.05 -36.77 33.61
C PRO A 220 20.76 -38.13 33.48
N LYS A 221 20.85 -38.89 34.58
CA LYS A 221 21.42 -40.26 34.58
C LYS A 221 20.63 -41.29 33.74
N VAL A 222 19.45 -40.93 33.26
CA VAL A 222 18.53 -41.81 32.51
C VAL A 222 18.35 -41.27 31.08
N SER A 223 18.49 -42.11 30.06
CA SER A 223 18.55 -41.71 28.65
C SER A 223 17.22 -41.18 28.09
N VAL A 224 17.28 -40.11 27.30
CA VAL A 224 16.12 -39.49 26.63
C VAL A 224 15.92 -40.06 25.22
N VAL A 225 14.66 -40.28 24.81
CA VAL A 225 14.26 -40.73 23.47
C VAL A 225 14.63 -39.68 22.41
N GLN A 226 15.24 -40.11 21.30
CA GLN A 226 15.66 -39.25 20.18
C GLN A 226 14.48 -38.73 19.32
N ASN A 227 14.70 -37.60 18.63
CA ASN A 227 13.73 -36.99 17.73
C ASN A 227 13.39 -37.90 16.52
N LYS A 228 12.12 -37.89 16.08
CA LYS A 228 11.62 -38.74 14.98
C LYS A 228 12.04 -38.18 13.62
N THR A 229 12.66 -39.01 12.77
CA THR A 229 12.87 -38.75 11.34
C THR A 229 11.77 -39.45 10.52
N TYR A 230 11.41 -38.92 9.34
CA TYR A 230 10.45 -39.56 8.44
C TYR A 230 11.07 -39.83 7.05
N PRO A 231 10.82 -41.01 6.46
CA PRO A 231 11.26 -41.32 5.11
C PRO A 231 10.38 -40.63 4.05
N ARG A 232 11.00 -40.07 3.00
CA ARG A 232 10.32 -39.51 1.83
C ARG A 232 10.86 -40.16 0.56
N VAL A 233 9.96 -40.67 -0.29
CA VAL A 233 10.31 -41.19 -1.61
C VAL A 233 10.39 -40.02 -2.61
N VAL A 234 11.49 -39.93 -3.35
CA VAL A 234 11.73 -38.92 -4.38
C VAL A 234 12.22 -39.58 -5.67
N ARG A 235 11.90 -38.97 -6.82
CA ARG A 235 12.38 -39.40 -8.14
C ARG A 235 13.30 -38.32 -8.73
N PRO A 236 14.63 -38.44 -8.61
CA PRO A 236 15.55 -37.42 -9.09
C PRO A 236 15.63 -37.42 -10.63
N LEU A 237 15.47 -36.24 -11.23
CA LEU A 237 15.57 -36.00 -12.68
C LEU A 237 16.89 -35.30 -12.99
N LYS A 238 18.00 -36.03 -12.98
CA LYS A 238 19.32 -35.46 -13.32
C LYS A 238 19.39 -35.18 -14.81
N ASP A 239 20.08 -34.12 -15.21
CA ASP A 239 20.17 -33.74 -16.63
C ASP A 239 20.91 -34.78 -17.49
N SER A 240 21.82 -35.58 -16.91
CA SER A 240 22.41 -36.76 -17.57
C SER A 240 21.34 -37.78 -17.97
N ASP A 241 20.47 -38.11 -17.01
CA ASP A 241 19.49 -39.17 -17.14
C ASP A 241 18.34 -38.73 -18.05
N VAL A 242 18.00 -37.42 -18.02
CA VAL A 242 17.03 -36.81 -18.94
C VAL A 242 17.51 -36.85 -20.39
N ARG A 243 18.81 -36.63 -20.65
CA ARG A 243 19.37 -36.76 -22.00
C ARG A 243 19.34 -38.21 -22.49
N ALA A 244 19.67 -39.17 -21.64
CA ALA A 244 19.60 -40.60 -21.99
C ALA A 244 18.17 -41.06 -22.29
N PHE A 245 17.18 -40.59 -21.51
CA PHE A 245 15.77 -40.81 -21.81
C PHE A 245 15.35 -40.16 -23.14
N GLY A 246 15.87 -38.97 -23.44
CA GLY A 246 15.61 -38.27 -24.70
C GLY A 246 16.12 -38.99 -25.94
N GLN A 247 17.31 -39.60 -25.86
CA GLN A 247 17.83 -40.45 -26.94
C GLN A 247 16.94 -41.67 -27.20
N TRP A 248 16.39 -42.27 -26.15
CA TRP A 248 15.47 -43.38 -26.29
C TRP A 248 14.13 -42.96 -26.91
N ILE A 249 13.47 -41.94 -26.37
CA ILE A 249 12.11 -41.59 -26.79
C ILE A 249 12.03 -41.06 -28.23
N THR A 250 13.11 -40.43 -28.72
CA THR A 250 13.21 -39.95 -30.11
C THR A 250 13.39 -41.07 -31.13
N GLN A 251 13.93 -42.22 -30.72
CA GLN A 251 14.13 -43.40 -31.57
C GLN A 251 13.00 -44.43 -31.41
N HIS A 252 12.14 -44.26 -30.41
CA HIS A 252 11.12 -45.24 -30.08
C HIS A 252 9.95 -45.18 -31.06
N ASN A 253 9.54 -46.34 -31.57
CA ASN A 253 8.43 -46.46 -32.49
C ASN A 253 7.12 -46.83 -31.76
N TRP A 254 6.08 -46.00 -31.90
CA TRP A 254 4.79 -46.17 -31.24
C TRP A 254 3.80 -47.09 -31.98
N GLN A 255 4.24 -47.89 -32.96
CA GLN A 255 3.36 -48.83 -33.70
C GLN A 255 2.53 -49.76 -32.80
N GLU A 256 3.03 -50.18 -31.63
CA GLU A 256 2.27 -50.99 -30.67
C GLU A 256 1.03 -50.28 -30.11
N VAL A 257 1.06 -48.94 -30.07
CA VAL A 257 -0.09 -48.10 -29.69
C VAL A 257 -0.95 -47.85 -30.93
N LEU A 258 -0.36 -47.43 -32.04
CA LEU A 258 -1.10 -47.07 -33.26
C LEU A 258 -1.89 -48.26 -33.85
N ASN A 259 -1.36 -49.47 -33.79
CA ASN A 259 -2.00 -50.68 -34.34
C ASN A 259 -2.97 -51.38 -33.38
N ALA A 260 -3.00 -50.99 -32.09
CA ALA A 260 -3.93 -51.61 -31.15
C ALA A 260 -5.40 -51.25 -31.47
N ALA A 261 -6.32 -52.18 -31.24
CA ALA A 261 -7.68 -52.09 -31.78
C ALA A 261 -8.62 -51.15 -30.99
N ASN A 262 -8.45 -51.05 -29.67
CA ASN A 262 -9.37 -50.32 -28.80
C ASN A 262 -8.64 -49.37 -27.83
N THR A 263 -9.38 -48.42 -27.26
CA THR A 263 -8.83 -47.38 -26.37
C THR A 263 -8.09 -47.95 -25.16
N ALA A 264 -8.61 -49.04 -24.57
CA ALA A 264 -8.04 -49.66 -23.38
C ALA A 264 -6.65 -50.25 -23.68
N THR A 265 -6.51 -51.04 -24.74
CA THR A 265 -5.24 -51.65 -25.15
C THR A 265 -4.24 -50.61 -25.62
N LYS A 266 -4.68 -49.58 -26.37
CA LYS A 266 -3.81 -48.45 -26.77
C LYS A 266 -3.21 -47.75 -25.55
N THR A 267 -4.05 -47.42 -24.57
CA THR A 267 -3.62 -46.71 -23.37
C THR A 267 -2.73 -47.58 -22.47
N GLU A 268 -3.05 -48.87 -22.33
CA GLU A 268 -2.22 -49.81 -21.59
C GLU A 268 -0.83 -49.95 -22.20
N ASN A 269 -0.72 -50.16 -23.51
CA ASN A 269 0.56 -50.26 -24.21
C ASN A 269 1.39 -48.98 -24.04
N PHE A 270 0.76 -47.81 -24.17
CA PHE A 270 1.40 -46.52 -23.98
C PHE A 270 1.98 -46.36 -22.57
N TYR A 271 1.16 -46.53 -21.52
CA TYR A 271 1.61 -46.36 -20.14
C TYR A 271 2.59 -47.45 -19.71
N LYS A 272 2.44 -48.69 -20.18
CA LYS A 272 3.38 -49.79 -19.91
C LYS A 272 4.77 -49.46 -20.43
N THR A 273 4.86 -49.01 -21.67
CA THR A 273 6.14 -48.67 -22.31
C THR A 273 6.77 -47.42 -21.71
N LEU A 274 5.98 -46.37 -21.48
CA LEU A 274 6.46 -45.11 -20.92
C LEU A 274 6.92 -45.30 -19.46
N THR A 275 6.13 -45.97 -18.63
CA THR A 275 6.45 -46.21 -17.21
C THR A 275 7.66 -47.13 -17.05
N LYS A 276 7.80 -48.17 -17.89
CA LYS A 276 8.99 -49.04 -17.91
C LYS A 276 10.28 -48.24 -18.08
N HIS A 277 10.31 -47.32 -19.04
CA HIS A 277 11.50 -46.52 -19.32
C HIS A 277 11.70 -45.39 -18.30
N ILE A 278 10.61 -44.77 -17.82
CA ILE A 278 10.70 -43.81 -16.71
C ILE A 278 11.30 -44.46 -15.45
N ASN A 279 10.93 -45.70 -15.12
CA ASN A 279 11.51 -46.44 -14.00
C ASN A 279 12.96 -46.84 -14.24
N ARG A 280 13.35 -47.16 -15.47
CA ARG A 280 14.73 -47.48 -15.86
C ARG A 280 15.66 -46.27 -15.74
N PHE A 281 15.26 -45.12 -16.30
CA PHE A 281 16.11 -43.93 -16.36
C PHE A 281 16.02 -43.08 -15.09
N PHE A 282 14.88 -43.09 -14.40
CA PHE A 282 14.63 -42.26 -13.21
C PHE A 282 14.15 -43.12 -12.02
N PRO A 283 14.99 -43.97 -11.40
CA PRO A 283 14.57 -44.81 -10.28
C PRO A 283 14.22 -43.98 -9.03
N THR A 284 13.21 -44.42 -8.27
CA THR A 284 12.82 -43.80 -7.00
C THR A 284 13.86 -44.06 -5.91
N LYS A 285 14.06 -43.09 -5.02
CA LYS A 285 14.97 -43.18 -3.86
C LYS A 285 14.26 -42.70 -2.59
N THR A 286 14.53 -43.35 -1.46
CA THR A 286 14.01 -42.96 -0.14
C THR A 286 15.06 -42.14 0.62
N VAL A 287 14.66 -41.00 1.17
CA VAL A 287 15.53 -40.09 1.94
C VAL A 287 14.87 -39.77 3.29
N ASN A 288 15.62 -39.86 4.39
CA ASN A 288 15.12 -39.52 5.73
C ASN A 288 15.27 -38.02 6.01
N ILE A 289 14.19 -37.37 6.47
CA ILE A 289 14.12 -35.92 6.68
C ILE A 289 13.66 -35.65 8.12
N HIS A 290 14.21 -34.62 8.76
CA HIS A 290 13.73 -34.13 10.05
C HIS A 290 12.65 -33.05 9.84
N SER A 291 11.62 -33.00 10.67
CA SER A 291 10.52 -32.03 10.51
C SER A 291 10.97 -30.56 10.63
N SER A 292 12.03 -30.30 11.39
CA SER A 292 12.59 -28.96 11.61
C SER A 292 13.70 -28.56 10.63
N ASP A 293 14.07 -29.42 9.67
CA ASP A 293 15.15 -29.12 8.73
C ASP A 293 14.79 -27.94 7.83
N LYS A 294 15.54 -26.84 7.92
CA LYS A 294 15.36 -25.69 7.04
C LYS A 294 15.75 -26.07 5.59
N PRO A 295 15.08 -25.52 4.55
CA PRO A 295 15.32 -25.90 3.16
C PRO A 295 16.77 -25.74 2.65
N TRP A 296 17.54 -24.84 3.28
CA TRP A 296 18.94 -24.59 2.93
C TRP A 296 19.95 -25.45 3.71
N ILE A 297 19.51 -26.23 4.71
CA ILE A 297 20.37 -27.16 5.46
C ILE A 297 20.43 -28.48 4.68
N THR A 298 21.40 -28.55 3.77
CA THR A 298 21.61 -29.72 2.93
C THR A 298 22.33 -30.84 3.70
N PRO A 299 22.23 -32.10 3.25
CA PRO A 299 23.00 -33.21 3.83
C PRO A 299 24.51 -32.95 3.87
N ALA A 300 25.05 -32.23 2.88
CA ALA A 300 26.46 -31.84 2.84
C ALA A 300 26.82 -30.89 4.00
N ILE A 301 25.95 -29.92 4.31
CA ILE A 301 26.16 -28.98 5.43
C ILE A 301 26.08 -29.72 6.78
N LYS A 302 25.11 -30.64 6.95
CA LYS A 302 25.02 -31.47 8.17
C LYS A 302 26.27 -32.30 8.40
N ASP A 303 26.83 -32.87 7.34
CA ASP A 303 28.08 -33.62 7.42
C ASP A 303 29.26 -32.72 7.87
N MET A 304 29.32 -31.50 7.34
CA MET A 304 30.32 -30.51 7.74
C MET A 304 30.18 -30.08 9.21
N ILE A 305 28.95 -29.94 9.73
CA ILE A 305 28.69 -29.64 11.15
C ILE A 305 29.23 -30.77 12.05
N ARG A 306 28.95 -32.04 11.69
CA ARG A 306 29.46 -33.21 12.44
C ARG A 306 31.00 -33.25 12.45
N LYS A 307 31.63 -33.06 11.29
CA LYS A 307 33.10 -33.00 11.17
C LYS A 307 33.71 -31.88 12.02
N ARG A 308 33.06 -30.72 12.07
CA ARG A 308 33.46 -29.60 12.95
C ARG A 308 33.39 -30.00 14.42
N GLN A 309 32.31 -30.63 14.86
CA GLN A 309 32.18 -31.09 16.26
C GLN A 309 33.23 -32.15 16.61
N GLN A 310 33.52 -33.08 15.72
CA GLN A 310 34.61 -34.06 15.93
C GLN A 310 35.97 -33.37 16.06
N ALA A 311 36.27 -32.38 15.21
CA ALA A 311 37.51 -31.61 15.29
C ALA A 311 37.67 -30.88 16.63
N PHE A 312 36.58 -30.31 17.18
CA PHE A 312 36.60 -29.68 18.51
C PHE A 312 36.97 -30.67 19.62
N HIS A 313 36.32 -31.84 19.66
CA HIS A 313 36.58 -32.86 20.68
C HIS A 313 37.98 -33.47 20.56
N SER A 314 38.51 -33.56 19.34
CA SER A 314 39.89 -34.01 19.08
C SER A 314 40.98 -32.98 19.44
N ARG A 315 40.61 -31.80 19.98
CA ARG A 315 41.52 -30.68 20.32
C ARG A 315 42.39 -30.18 19.15
N THR A 316 41.93 -30.34 17.91
CA THR A 316 42.63 -29.84 16.72
C THR A 316 42.17 -28.43 16.36
N GLU A 317 42.74 -27.42 17.02
CA GLU A 317 42.22 -26.05 17.00
C GLU A 317 42.19 -25.43 15.57
N ASP A 318 43.22 -25.65 14.76
CA ASP A 318 43.30 -25.11 13.39
C ASP A 318 42.31 -25.79 12.43
N VAL A 319 42.09 -27.09 12.60
CA VAL A 319 41.11 -27.85 11.81
C VAL A 319 39.70 -27.40 12.20
N TRP A 320 39.44 -27.24 13.50
CA TRP A 320 38.19 -26.73 14.01
C TRP A 320 37.89 -25.31 13.51
N LYS A 321 38.85 -24.37 13.58
CA LYS A 321 38.68 -22.99 13.08
C LYS A 321 38.35 -22.98 11.58
N ARG A 322 39.03 -23.80 10.77
CA ARG A 322 38.76 -23.93 9.33
C ARG A 322 37.36 -24.49 9.05
N LEU A 323 36.98 -25.57 9.74
CA LEU A 323 35.66 -26.18 9.58
C LEU A 323 34.52 -25.27 10.06
N ARG A 324 34.72 -24.53 11.18
CA ARG A 324 33.79 -23.51 11.67
C ARG A 324 33.52 -22.45 10.61
N ASN A 325 34.58 -21.86 10.05
CA ASN A 325 34.45 -20.81 9.04
C ASN A 325 33.82 -21.33 7.75
N LYS A 326 34.10 -22.59 7.38
CA LYS A 326 33.51 -23.25 6.21
C LYS A 326 32.01 -23.51 6.40
N VAL A 327 31.60 -24.06 7.53
CA VAL A 327 30.18 -24.28 7.88
C VAL A 327 29.39 -22.96 7.81
N ILE A 328 29.92 -21.89 8.42
CA ILE A 328 29.27 -20.57 8.40
C ILE A 328 29.11 -20.05 6.95
N ARG A 329 30.16 -20.19 6.14
CA ARG A 329 30.16 -19.74 4.74
C ARG A 329 29.16 -20.54 3.90
N ASP A 330 29.16 -21.86 4.02
CA ASP A 330 28.31 -22.75 3.23
C ASP A 330 26.83 -22.56 3.57
N ILE A 331 26.49 -22.36 4.86
CA ILE A 331 25.13 -22.00 5.28
C ILE A 331 24.72 -20.66 4.67
N LYS A 332 25.58 -19.63 4.72
CA LYS A 332 25.29 -18.30 4.18
C LYS A 332 25.07 -18.35 2.66
N LEU A 333 25.88 -19.11 1.94
CA LEU A 333 25.75 -19.29 0.49
C LEU A 333 24.50 -20.08 0.12
N ALA A 334 24.22 -21.20 0.79
CA ALA A 334 23.04 -22.01 0.55
C ALA A 334 21.75 -21.22 0.83
N LYS A 335 21.73 -20.43 1.92
CA LYS A 335 20.62 -19.53 2.26
C LYS A 335 20.43 -18.45 1.21
N LYS A 336 21.50 -17.77 0.78
CA LYS A 336 21.45 -16.75 -0.29
C LYS A 336 20.93 -17.36 -1.61
N LYS A 337 21.49 -18.50 -2.04
CA LYS A 337 21.09 -19.18 -3.27
C LYS A 337 19.62 -19.60 -3.21
N HIS A 338 19.19 -20.21 -2.12
CA HIS A 338 17.79 -20.59 -1.92
C HIS A 338 16.86 -19.40 -2.10
N TYR A 339 17.13 -18.26 -1.45
CA TYR A 339 16.27 -17.06 -1.59
C TYR A 339 16.37 -16.42 -2.98
N VAL A 340 17.54 -16.38 -3.60
CA VAL A 340 17.69 -15.83 -4.97
C VAL A 340 16.92 -16.68 -5.97
N ASP A 341 17.14 -18.00 -5.99
CA ASP A 341 16.44 -18.93 -6.90
C ASP A 341 14.92 -18.85 -6.69
N LYS A 342 14.50 -18.75 -5.42
CA LYS A 342 13.09 -18.63 -5.04
C LYS A 342 12.48 -17.29 -5.43
N ILE A 343 13.18 -16.17 -5.25
CA ILE A 343 12.75 -14.83 -5.70
C ILE A 343 12.69 -14.74 -7.23
N GLN A 344 13.64 -15.38 -7.91
CA GLN A 344 13.72 -15.39 -9.37
C GLN A 344 12.56 -16.19 -9.98
N GLN A 345 12.16 -17.30 -9.36
CA GLN A 345 10.92 -18.03 -9.70
C GLN A 345 9.66 -17.20 -9.39
N LEU A 346 9.66 -16.46 -8.28
CA LEU A 346 8.56 -15.59 -7.85
C LEU A 346 8.31 -14.38 -8.77
N LYS A 347 9.32 -13.91 -9.52
CA LYS A 347 9.13 -12.86 -10.55
C LYS A 347 8.33 -13.35 -11.76
N VAL A 348 8.29 -14.66 -11.99
CA VAL A 348 7.65 -15.28 -13.15
C VAL A 348 6.22 -15.75 -12.82
N GLU A 349 5.86 -15.94 -11.54
CA GLU A 349 4.68 -16.69 -11.16
C GLU A 349 3.46 -15.93 -10.62
N ASN A 350 2.35 -16.68 -10.67
CA ASN A 350 0.99 -16.40 -10.23
C ASN A 350 0.97 -15.62 -8.91
N PRO A 351 0.05 -14.67 -8.82
CA PRO A 351 0.05 -13.73 -7.74
C PRO A 351 -0.24 -14.50 -6.48
N ALA A 352 -1.17 -15.45 -6.45
CA ALA A 352 -1.49 -16.37 -5.34
C ALA A 352 -0.32 -17.21 -4.79
N THR A 353 0.89 -17.17 -5.37
CA THR A 353 2.09 -17.90 -4.93
C THR A 353 3.06 -17.04 -4.09
N TRP A 354 3.19 -15.73 -4.36
CA TRP A 354 4.11 -14.78 -3.67
C TRP A 354 3.98 -14.71 -2.10
N TYR A 355 3.14 -13.94 -1.41
CA TYR A 355 2.44 -14.03 -0.04
C TYR A 355 2.21 -15.41 0.55
N LYS A 356 2.36 -16.52 -0.17
CA LYS A 356 2.27 -17.85 0.43
C LYS A 356 3.71 -18.13 0.82
N GLU A 357 4.60 -18.07 -0.16
CA GLU A 357 6.04 -18.08 0.07
C GLU A 357 6.53 -16.98 1.00
N LEU A 358 5.87 -15.85 0.99
CA LEU A 358 6.16 -14.70 1.83
C LEU A 358 5.66 -14.83 3.24
N LYS A 359 4.43 -15.30 3.43
CA LYS A 359 3.98 -15.72 4.75
C LYS A 359 4.94 -16.75 5.31
N THR A 360 5.44 -17.67 4.46
CA THR A 360 6.49 -18.62 4.84
C THR A 360 7.85 -17.94 5.12
N MET A 361 8.27 -16.94 4.35
CA MET A 361 9.53 -16.20 4.57
C MET A 361 9.48 -15.27 5.79
N CYS A 362 8.30 -14.75 6.12
CA CYS A 362 8.00 -14.00 7.33
C CYS A 362 7.71 -14.91 8.53
N ASN A 363 7.90 -16.24 8.38
CA ASN A 363 7.68 -17.23 9.44
C ASN A 363 6.26 -17.19 10.03
N ILE A 364 5.27 -16.75 9.25
CA ILE A 364 3.84 -16.79 9.61
C ILE A 364 3.38 -18.23 9.46
N VAL A 365 3.58 -19.02 10.51
CA VAL A 365 3.12 -20.40 10.59
C VAL A 365 1.63 -20.39 10.91
N LYS A 366 0.82 -20.93 10.00
CA LYS A 366 -0.57 -21.28 10.35
C LYS A 366 -0.54 -22.42 11.37
N PRO A 367 -1.31 -22.36 12.46
CA PRO A 367 -1.39 -23.49 13.39
C PRO A 367 -1.81 -24.75 12.62
N PRO A 368 -1.25 -25.94 12.97
CA PRO A 368 -1.61 -27.18 12.30
C PRO A 368 -3.11 -27.43 12.45
N CYS A 369 -3.80 -27.55 11.33
CA CYS A 369 -5.22 -27.88 11.30
C CYS A 369 -5.35 -29.40 11.37
N VAL A 370 -5.62 -29.93 12.56
CA VAL A 370 -5.89 -31.35 12.75
C VAL A 370 -7.32 -31.64 12.25
N ILE A 371 -7.46 -32.57 11.30
CA ILE A 371 -8.77 -33.04 10.83
C ILE A 371 -9.22 -34.12 11.81
N HIS A 372 -10.34 -33.88 12.48
CA HIS A 372 -10.92 -34.90 13.36
C HIS A 372 -11.81 -35.83 12.53
N VAL A 373 -11.45 -37.11 12.53
CA VAL A 373 -12.28 -38.19 11.99
C VAL A 373 -12.84 -38.97 13.18
N PRO A 374 -14.18 -39.12 13.30
CA PRO A 374 -14.78 -39.94 14.34
C PRO A 374 -14.23 -41.37 14.30
N ASP A 375 -13.97 -41.95 15.47
CA ASP A 375 -13.59 -43.36 15.65
C ASP A 375 -12.26 -43.80 14.99
N VAL A 376 -11.39 -42.85 14.61
CA VAL A 376 -10.03 -43.12 14.10
C VAL A 376 -9.00 -42.41 14.96
N ASP A 377 -7.93 -43.11 15.35
CA ASP A 377 -6.81 -42.52 16.08
C ASP A 377 -6.15 -41.40 15.23
N PRO A 378 -6.10 -40.14 15.72
CA PRO A 378 -5.49 -39.03 14.99
C PRO A 378 -4.01 -39.25 14.65
N THR A 379 -3.33 -40.19 15.31
CA THR A 379 -1.93 -40.51 15.06
C THR A 379 -1.72 -41.56 13.95
N ASP A 380 -2.77 -42.28 13.54
CA ASP A 380 -2.74 -43.20 12.40
C ASP A 380 -3.14 -42.47 11.11
N HIS A 381 -2.14 -41.86 10.47
CA HIS A 381 -2.34 -41.07 9.25
C HIS A 381 -2.90 -41.89 8.08
N LYS A 382 -2.67 -43.21 8.03
CA LYS A 382 -3.17 -44.05 6.95
C LYS A 382 -4.66 -44.32 7.13
N ALA A 383 -5.07 -44.70 8.34
CA ALA A 383 -6.48 -44.90 8.67
C ALA A 383 -7.31 -43.62 8.46
N VAL A 384 -6.77 -42.45 8.83
CA VAL A 384 -7.40 -41.14 8.57
C VAL A 384 -7.57 -40.89 7.07
N ALA A 385 -6.54 -41.14 6.26
CA ALA A 385 -6.60 -40.94 4.81
C ALA A 385 -7.62 -41.88 4.14
N ASP A 386 -7.65 -43.15 4.54
CA ASP A 386 -8.58 -44.16 4.01
C ASP A 386 -10.04 -43.80 4.36
N ALA A 387 -10.29 -43.32 5.58
CA ALA A 387 -11.61 -42.85 6.01
C ALA A 387 -12.09 -41.63 5.21
N ILE A 388 -11.22 -40.64 4.99
CA ILE A 388 -11.52 -39.46 4.16
C ILE A 388 -11.81 -39.89 2.71
N ASN A 389 -11.01 -40.80 2.15
CA ASN A 389 -11.21 -41.29 0.79
C ASN A 389 -12.55 -42.00 0.64
N LYS A 390 -12.92 -42.87 1.60
CA LYS A 390 -14.22 -43.56 1.62
C LYS A 390 -15.40 -42.58 1.68
N HIS A 391 -15.29 -41.54 2.50
CA HIS A 391 -16.32 -40.50 2.61
C HIS A 391 -16.47 -39.70 1.29
N LEU A 392 -15.37 -39.25 0.69
CA LEU A 392 -15.42 -38.47 -0.56
C LEU A 392 -15.88 -39.33 -1.76
N ALA A 393 -15.52 -40.62 -1.78
CA ALA A 393 -15.99 -41.55 -2.78
C ALA A 393 -17.51 -41.81 -2.68
N SER A 394 -18.06 -41.92 -1.46
CA SER A 394 -19.50 -42.15 -1.29
C SER A 394 -20.36 -41.00 -1.78
N ILE A 395 -19.89 -39.75 -1.66
CA ILE A 395 -20.57 -38.56 -2.22
C ILE A 395 -20.69 -38.69 -3.75
N SER A 396 -19.62 -39.14 -4.42
CA SER A 396 -19.61 -39.29 -5.89
C SER A 396 -20.51 -40.43 -6.38
N GLN A 397 -20.83 -41.38 -5.49
CA GLN A 397 -21.71 -42.52 -5.77
C GLN A 397 -23.20 -42.22 -5.52
N GLN A 398 -23.55 -41.02 -5.01
CA GLN A 398 -24.95 -40.61 -4.80
C GLN A 398 -25.72 -40.42 -6.12
N SER A 399 -25.02 -40.17 -7.23
CA SER A 399 -25.62 -40.09 -8.55
C SER A 399 -25.65 -41.49 -9.19
N PRO A 400 -26.83 -42.02 -9.58
CA PRO A 400 -26.88 -43.29 -10.27
C PRO A 400 -26.15 -43.19 -11.63
N PRO A 401 -25.48 -44.26 -12.09
CA PRO A 401 -24.91 -44.28 -13.43
C PRO A 401 -25.98 -43.96 -14.48
N VAL A 402 -25.65 -43.11 -15.45
CA VAL A 402 -26.58 -42.76 -16.53
C VAL A 402 -26.91 -44.02 -17.33
N CYS A 403 -28.19 -44.37 -17.41
CA CYS A 403 -28.66 -45.50 -18.19
C CYS A 403 -28.62 -45.12 -19.68
N THR A 404 -27.63 -45.64 -20.41
CA THR A 404 -27.39 -45.28 -21.82
C THR A 404 -28.57 -45.65 -22.74
N SER A 405 -29.38 -46.65 -22.36
CA SER A 405 -30.60 -47.04 -23.09
C SER A 405 -31.78 -46.10 -22.89
N GLN A 406 -31.74 -45.22 -21.89
CA GLN A 406 -32.77 -44.20 -21.63
C GLN A 406 -32.44 -42.84 -22.26
N LEU A 407 -31.27 -42.71 -22.89
CA LEU A 407 -30.92 -41.51 -23.64
C LEU A 407 -31.73 -41.48 -24.95
N PRO A 408 -32.31 -40.32 -25.34
CA PRO A 408 -33.10 -40.21 -26.57
C PRO A 408 -32.29 -40.67 -27.78
N ALA A 409 -32.92 -41.47 -28.66
CA ALA A 409 -32.33 -42.14 -29.84
C ALA A 409 -31.75 -41.20 -30.92
N TYR A 410 -31.55 -39.92 -30.62
CA TYR A 410 -30.91 -38.94 -31.50
C TYR A 410 -29.36 -38.98 -31.42
N LEU A 411 -28.81 -39.98 -30.74
CA LEU A 411 -27.43 -40.41 -30.95
C LEU A 411 -27.45 -41.53 -32.01
N PRO A 412 -26.76 -41.35 -33.14
CA PRO A 412 -25.55 -40.55 -33.23
C PRO A 412 -25.77 -39.13 -33.72
N ALA A 413 -24.91 -38.23 -33.27
CA ALA A 413 -24.78 -36.91 -33.85
C ALA A 413 -24.62 -37.02 -35.39
N PRO A 414 -25.26 -36.15 -36.20
CA PRO A 414 -25.12 -36.15 -37.66
C PRO A 414 -23.69 -35.83 -38.14
N SER A 415 -22.77 -35.50 -37.23
CA SER A 415 -21.35 -35.26 -37.48
C SER A 415 -20.48 -36.25 -36.69
N PRO A 416 -19.39 -36.77 -37.28
CA PRO A 416 -18.41 -37.57 -36.54
C PRO A 416 -17.84 -36.79 -35.34
N PRO A 417 -17.37 -37.47 -34.28
CA PRO A 417 -16.68 -36.81 -33.18
C PRO A 417 -15.50 -35.98 -33.70
N PRO A 418 -15.15 -34.87 -33.04
CA PRO A 418 -14.09 -33.98 -33.50
C PRO A 418 -12.78 -34.76 -33.64
N GLN A 419 -12.20 -34.74 -34.85
CA GLN A 419 -10.94 -35.40 -35.12
C GLN A 419 -9.79 -34.48 -34.74
N ILE A 420 -9.02 -34.89 -33.74
CA ILE A 420 -7.90 -34.13 -33.19
C ILE A 420 -6.66 -34.45 -34.01
N GLN A 421 -5.87 -33.42 -34.29
CA GLN A 421 -4.66 -33.56 -35.09
C GLN A 421 -3.41 -33.61 -34.19
N PRO A 422 -2.32 -34.29 -34.61
CA PRO A 422 -1.10 -34.40 -33.81
C PRO A 422 -0.49 -33.04 -33.43
N TRP A 423 -0.56 -32.03 -34.30
CA TRP A 423 -0.04 -30.69 -34.00
C TRP A 423 -0.84 -29.96 -32.92
N ASP A 424 -2.14 -30.21 -32.81
CA ASP A 424 -2.98 -29.63 -31.75
C ASP A 424 -2.60 -30.21 -30.40
N MET A 425 -2.41 -31.54 -30.35
CA MET A 425 -1.92 -32.24 -29.16
C MET A 425 -0.51 -31.76 -28.77
N TYR A 426 0.40 -31.60 -29.74
CA TYR A 426 1.72 -31.02 -29.51
C TYR A 426 1.66 -29.62 -28.88
N ALA A 427 0.78 -28.75 -29.40
CA ALA A 427 0.61 -27.40 -28.89
C ALA A 427 0.16 -27.41 -27.42
N GLU A 428 -0.76 -28.29 -27.04
CA GLU A 428 -1.22 -28.44 -25.65
C GLU A 428 -0.15 -29.04 -24.73
N LEU A 429 0.58 -30.07 -25.18
CA LEU A 429 1.70 -30.66 -24.44
C LEU A 429 2.81 -29.61 -24.17
N ARG A 430 3.07 -28.72 -25.13
CA ARG A 430 4.05 -27.61 -24.99
C ARG A 430 3.63 -26.54 -23.98
N ARG A 431 2.33 -26.40 -23.71
CA ARG A 431 1.76 -25.44 -22.73
C ARG A 431 1.78 -25.96 -21.29
N VAL A 432 2.07 -27.25 -21.08
CA VAL A 432 2.15 -27.87 -19.75
C VAL A 432 3.16 -27.14 -18.86
N LYS A 433 2.75 -26.78 -17.64
CA LYS A 433 3.59 -26.07 -16.67
C LYS A 433 4.54 -27.03 -15.94
N VAL A 434 5.83 -26.89 -16.19
CA VAL A 434 6.89 -27.78 -15.67
C VAL A 434 7.02 -27.82 -14.15
N GLY A 435 6.58 -26.77 -13.44
CA GLY A 435 6.64 -26.67 -11.98
C GLY A 435 5.46 -27.30 -11.22
N LYS A 436 4.51 -27.93 -11.92
CA LYS A 436 3.36 -28.60 -11.28
C LYS A 436 3.72 -30.02 -10.82
N ALA A 437 2.93 -30.54 -9.87
CA ALA A 437 3.04 -31.92 -9.43
C ALA A 437 2.53 -32.87 -10.53
N GLY A 438 3.17 -34.04 -10.66
CA GLY A 438 2.66 -35.15 -11.48
C GLY A 438 1.39 -35.75 -10.88
N GLY A 439 0.55 -36.34 -11.72
CA GLY A 439 -0.69 -37.00 -11.29
C GLY A 439 -0.44 -38.39 -10.69
N PRO A 440 -1.49 -39.21 -10.56
CA PRO A 440 -1.40 -40.60 -10.09
C PRO A 440 -0.45 -41.45 -10.95
N ASP A 441 -0.30 -41.08 -12.22
CA ASP A 441 0.63 -41.70 -13.17
C ASP A 441 2.13 -41.50 -12.83
N GLY A 442 2.46 -40.59 -11.91
CA GLY A 442 3.83 -40.34 -11.47
C GLY A 442 4.73 -39.73 -12.56
N ILE A 443 4.15 -39.24 -13.66
CA ILE A 443 4.88 -38.66 -14.79
C ILE A 443 5.15 -37.17 -14.49
N ALA A 444 6.42 -36.76 -14.60
CA ALA A 444 6.80 -35.39 -14.34
C ALA A 444 6.40 -34.46 -15.51
N PRO A 445 5.72 -33.31 -15.26
CA PRO A 445 5.35 -32.34 -16.30
C PRO A 445 6.54 -31.83 -17.13
N ARG A 446 7.75 -31.80 -16.54
CA ARG A 446 8.99 -31.47 -17.23
C ARG A 446 9.28 -32.43 -18.40
N LEU A 447 9.09 -33.74 -18.21
CA LEU A 447 9.31 -34.73 -19.27
C LEU A 447 8.27 -34.59 -20.39
N VAL A 448 7.00 -34.39 -20.02
CA VAL A 448 5.89 -34.19 -20.97
C VAL A 448 6.15 -33.00 -21.90
N ARG A 449 6.56 -31.85 -21.34
CA ARG A 449 6.81 -30.65 -22.13
C ARG A 449 8.06 -30.76 -23.01
N MET A 450 9.11 -31.43 -22.51
CA MET A 450 10.37 -31.60 -23.23
C MET A 450 10.20 -32.53 -24.44
N PHE A 451 9.48 -33.64 -24.27
CA PHE A 451 9.27 -34.66 -25.29
C PHE A 451 7.86 -34.59 -25.89
N ALA A 452 7.34 -33.36 -26.04
CA ALA A 452 5.99 -33.12 -26.51
C ALA A 452 5.79 -33.58 -27.96
N CYS A 453 6.84 -33.52 -28.78
CA CYS A 453 6.75 -33.90 -30.19
C CYS A 453 6.54 -35.40 -30.35
N GLU A 454 7.31 -36.18 -29.60
CA GLU A 454 7.34 -37.64 -29.62
C GLU A 454 6.10 -38.26 -28.95
N LEU A 455 5.49 -37.54 -28.01
CA LEU A 455 4.29 -37.96 -27.31
C LEU A 455 2.99 -37.57 -28.02
N ALA A 456 3.02 -36.60 -28.93
CA ALA A 456 1.81 -36.04 -29.54
C ALA A 456 1.04 -37.07 -30.38
N GLU A 457 1.74 -37.79 -31.26
CA GLU A 457 1.14 -38.78 -32.16
C GLU A 457 0.41 -39.92 -31.42
N PRO A 458 1.05 -40.69 -30.51
CA PRO A 458 0.36 -41.77 -29.80
C PRO A 458 -0.80 -41.27 -28.92
N LEU A 459 -0.69 -40.08 -28.33
CA LEU A 459 -1.77 -39.51 -27.49
C LEU A 459 -2.96 -39.04 -28.32
N THR A 460 -2.73 -38.47 -29.51
CA THR A 460 -3.79 -38.10 -30.45
C THR A 460 -4.58 -39.32 -30.89
N ASP A 461 -3.89 -40.42 -31.20
CA ASP A 461 -4.53 -41.67 -31.62
C ASP A 461 -5.36 -42.32 -30.50
N ILE A 462 -4.83 -42.34 -29.26
CA ILE A 462 -5.58 -42.78 -28.07
C ILE A 462 -6.85 -41.95 -27.89
N LEU A 463 -6.75 -40.63 -27.99
CA LEU A 463 -7.88 -39.73 -27.75
C LEU A 463 -8.94 -39.83 -28.85
N ASN A 464 -8.56 -39.86 -30.13
CA ASN A 464 -9.51 -40.05 -31.23
C ASN A 464 -10.22 -41.41 -31.13
N THR A 465 -9.52 -42.47 -30.72
CA THR A 465 -10.14 -43.79 -30.49
C THR A 465 -11.11 -43.74 -29.30
N SER A 466 -10.72 -43.08 -28.21
CA SER A 466 -11.56 -42.86 -27.02
C SER A 466 -12.86 -42.13 -27.35
N LEU A 467 -12.79 -41.09 -28.20
CA LEU A 467 -13.95 -40.34 -28.66
C LEU A 467 -14.87 -41.16 -29.58
N LYS A 468 -14.28 -42.00 -30.43
CA LYS A 468 -15.03 -42.89 -31.34
C LYS A 468 -15.77 -43.99 -30.58
N GLU A 469 -15.16 -44.55 -29.54
CA GLU A 469 -15.74 -45.61 -28.72
C GLU A 469 -16.66 -45.07 -27.60
N GLY A 470 -16.55 -43.79 -27.25
CA GLY A 470 -17.24 -43.20 -26.11
C GLY A 470 -16.73 -43.71 -24.76
N VAL A 471 -15.48 -44.19 -24.70
CA VAL A 471 -14.88 -44.81 -23.51
C VAL A 471 -13.68 -44.00 -23.04
N VAL A 472 -13.72 -43.50 -21.80
CA VAL A 472 -12.57 -42.85 -21.16
C VAL A 472 -11.59 -43.91 -20.61
N PRO A 473 -10.28 -43.81 -20.88
CA PRO A 473 -9.27 -44.73 -20.33
C PRO A 473 -9.31 -44.82 -18.80
N THR A 474 -9.06 -46.01 -18.26
CA THR A 474 -9.10 -46.27 -16.81
C THR A 474 -8.04 -45.48 -16.05
N GLN A 475 -6.82 -45.37 -16.61
CA GLN A 475 -5.71 -44.61 -16.02
C GLN A 475 -6.02 -43.10 -15.89
N TRP A 476 -7.00 -42.59 -16.64
CA TRP A 476 -7.42 -41.18 -16.58
C TRP A 476 -8.53 -40.94 -15.55
N LYS A 477 -9.13 -41.99 -14.99
CA LYS A 477 -10.20 -41.91 -13.98
C LYS A 477 -9.67 -41.78 -12.55
N GLU A 478 -8.37 -41.98 -12.34
CA GLU A 478 -7.73 -41.88 -11.04
C GLU A 478 -7.33 -40.44 -10.70
N ALA A 479 -7.40 -40.07 -9.42
CA ALA A 479 -6.96 -38.77 -8.94
C ALA A 479 -6.37 -38.87 -7.53
N VAL A 480 -5.32 -38.08 -7.25
CA VAL A 480 -4.82 -37.88 -5.88
C VAL A 480 -5.59 -36.72 -5.25
N VAL A 481 -6.33 -36.97 -4.17
CA VAL A 481 -7.18 -35.96 -3.54
C VAL A 481 -6.48 -35.32 -2.34
N ALA A 482 -6.36 -33.99 -2.35
CA ALA A 482 -5.92 -33.20 -1.21
C ALA A 482 -7.14 -32.57 -0.49
N PRO A 483 -7.51 -33.03 0.72
CA PRO A 483 -8.66 -32.50 1.46
C PRO A 483 -8.34 -31.14 2.11
N ILE A 484 -9.21 -30.15 1.93
CA ILE A 484 -9.08 -28.81 2.52
C ILE A 484 -10.30 -28.45 3.38
N PRO A 485 -10.13 -28.04 4.66
CA PRO A 485 -11.25 -27.61 5.50
C PRO A 485 -11.96 -26.36 4.97
N LYS A 486 -13.30 -26.38 4.94
CA LYS A 486 -14.13 -25.19 4.66
C LYS A 486 -14.21 -24.24 5.86
N GLU A 487 -14.12 -24.79 7.07
CA GLU A 487 -14.26 -24.08 8.35
C GLU A 487 -13.26 -24.63 9.38
N LEU A 488 -13.01 -23.87 10.45
CA LEU A 488 -12.18 -24.28 11.59
C LEU A 488 -13.08 -24.34 12.83
N PRO A 489 -13.07 -25.44 13.61
CA PRO A 489 -12.25 -26.66 13.48
C PRO A 489 -12.67 -27.57 12.31
N ALA A 490 -11.74 -28.35 11.77
CA ALA A 490 -11.95 -29.18 10.59
C ALA A 490 -12.73 -30.46 10.91
N VAL A 491 -13.88 -30.63 10.24
CA VAL A 491 -14.76 -31.81 10.32
C VAL A 491 -14.80 -32.49 8.94
N ILE A 492 -14.87 -33.82 8.91
CA ILE A 492 -14.83 -34.64 7.68
C ILE A 492 -15.88 -34.23 6.63
N ASP A 493 -17.11 -33.90 7.06
CA ASP A 493 -18.21 -33.48 6.17
C ASP A 493 -18.01 -32.09 5.54
N LYS A 494 -17.11 -31.29 6.11
CA LYS A 494 -16.81 -29.92 5.66
C LYS A 494 -15.48 -29.84 4.91
N LEU A 495 -15.03 -30.91 4.27
CA LEU A 495 -13.83 -30.93 3.44
C LEU A 495 -14.13 -30.56 1.97
N ARG A 496 -13.21 -29.84 1.32
CA ARG A 496 -13.16 -29.64 -0.14
C ARG A 496 -12.16 -30.63 -0.74
N PRO A 497 -12.55 -31.48 -1.70
CA PRO A 497 -11.60 -32.33 -2.42
C PRO A 497 -10.89 -31.51 -3.50
N ILE A 498 -9.57 -31.31 -3.40
CA ILE A 498 -8.76 -30.84 -4.53
C ILE A 498 -8.15 -32.04 -5.22
N SER A 499 -8.70 -32.41 -6.38
CA SER A 499 -8.26 -33.57 -7.16
C SER A 499 -7.11 -33.24 -8.10
N LEU A 500 -6.01 -33.99 -7.97
CA LEU A 500 -4.90 -33.98 -8.91
C LEU A 500 -5.05 -35.18 -9.85
N THR A 501 -5.63 -34.94 -11.03
CA THR A 501 -5.78 -35.93 -12.11
C THR A 501 -4.51 -36.05 -12.97
N ALA A 502 -4.42 -37.14 -13.74
CA ALA A 502 -3.34 -37.39 -14.69
C ALA A 502 -3.18 -36.23 -15.71
N ILE A 503 -1.94 -35.97 -16.13
CA ILE A 503 -1.65 -34.81 -17.01
C ILE A 503 -2.36 -34.98 -18.36
N PHE A 504 -2.30 -36.18 -18.92
CA PHE A 504 -2.92 -36.50 -20.21
C PHE A 504 -4.45 -36.43 -20.13
N ALA A 505 -5.06 -36.84 -19.01
CA ALA A 505 -6.50 -36.71 -18.78
C ALA A 505 -6.96 -35.25 -18.88
N LYS A 506 -6.25 -34.31 -18.24
CA LYS A 506 -6.58 -32.87 -18.29
C LYS A 506 -6.47 -32.27 -19.68
N ILE A 507 -5.46 -32.70 -20.44
CA ILE A 507 -5.29 -32.23 -21.83
C ILE A 507 -6.47 -32.73 -22.67
N CYS A 508 -6.86 -33.99 -22.50
CA CYS A 508 -8.00 -34.59 -23.19
C CYS A 508 -9.33 -33.95 -22.78
N GLU A 509 -9.53 -33.63 -21.50
CA GLU A 509 -10.67 -32.83 -21.02
C GLU A 509 -10.75 -31.50 -21.77
N GLY A 510 -9.63 -30.81 -22.01
CA GLY A 510 -9.60 -29.56 -22.77
C GLY A 510 -10.10 -29.74 -24.22
N PHE A 511 -9.72 -30.83 -24.88
CA PHE A 511 -10.19 -31.15 -26.23
C PHE A 511 -11.67 -31.53 -26.31
N VAL A 512 -12.23 -32.09 -25.24
CA VAL A 512 -13.67 -32.41 -25.16
C VAL A 512 -14.50 -31.21 -24.72
N ALA A 513 -13.98 -30.43 -23.77
CA ALA A 513 -14.68 -29.30 -23.19
C ALA A 513 -14.75 -28.11 -24.16
N ASN A 514 -13.71 -27.86 -24.95
CA ASN A 514 -13.70 -26.73 -25.88
C ASN A 514 -14.76 -26.82 -26.99
N PRO A 515 -15.11 -28.00 -27.55
CA PRO A 515 -16.24 -28.13 -28.47
C PRO A 515 -17.60 -28.21 -27.76
N VAL A 516 -17.71 -29.01 -26.69
CA VAL A 516 -18.98 -29.26 -25.98
C VAL A 516 -19.46 -28.00 -25.24
N PHE A 517 -18.51 -27.30 -24.61
CA PHE A 517 -18.75 -26.06 -23.89
C PHE A 517 -18.08 -24.88 -24.60
N GLY A 518 -17.81 -24.95 -25.90
CA GLY A 518 -17.18 -23.84 -26.64
C GLY A 518 -17.93 -22.52 -26.54
N HIS A 519 -19.25 -22.61 -26.34
CA HIS A 519 -20.10 -21.48 -25.99
C HIS A 519 -20.21 -21.22 -24.47
N ASP A 520 -20.06 -22.24 -23.61
CA ASP A 520 -20.36 -22.17 -22.16
C ASP A 520 -19.13 -22.09 -21.22
N PHE A 521 -17.92 -22.51 -21.61
CA PHE A 521 -16.71 -22.53 -20.76
C PHE A 521 -15.82 -21.31 -20.92
N GLN A 522 -15.80 -20.70 -22.13
CA GLN A 522 -15.45 -19.28 -22.25
C GLN A 522 -16.35 -18.47 -21.34
N ASP A 523 -17.63 -18.87 -21.24
CA ASP A 523 -18.58 -18.30 -20.32
C ASP A 523 -18.31 -18.65 -18.86
N CYS A 524 -17.59 -19.69 -18.42
CA CYS A 524 -17.32 -19.89 -16.97
C CYS A 524 -16.18 -19.02 -16.41
N THR A 525 -15.07 -18.90 -17.16
CA THR A 525 -13.97 -17.99 -16.79
C THR A 525 -14.38 -16.55 -17.06
N ALA A 526 -15.14 -16.33 -18.14
CA ALA A 526 -15.84 -15.09 -18.32
C ALA A 526 -17.01 -14.97 -17.34
N LEU A 527 -17.64 -15.98 -16.72
CA LEU A 527 -18.75 -15.82 -15.76
C LEU A 527 -18.21 -15.39 -14.41
N ILE A 528 -16.99 -15.76 -14.04
CA ILE A 528 -16.34 -15.16 -12.86
C ILE A 528 -15.94 -13.71 -13.16
N TYR A 529 -15.52 -13.40 -14.40
CA TYR A 529 -15.27 -12.02 -14.88
C TYR A 529 -16.54 -11.22 -15.29
N ARG A 530 -17.67 -11.88 -15.55
CA ARG A 530 -18.95 -11.37 -16.11
C ARG A 530 -20.05 -11.38 -15.04
N ALA A 531 -19.92 -12.17 -13.97
CA ALA A 531 -20.68 -12.01 -12.73
C ALA A 531 -20.18 -10.80 -11.93
N ILE A 532 -18.98 -10.29 -12.24
CA ILE A 532 -18.43 -9.03 -11.74
C ILE A 532 -17.97 -8.19 -12.93
N MET A 533 -18.76 -8.11 -14.01
CA MET A 533 -18.46 -7.12 -15.06
C MET A 533 -18.89 -5.75 -14.57
N GLU A 534 -17.92 -4.94 -14.19
CA GLU A 534 -18.16 -3.54 -13.85
C GLU A 534 -18.12 -2.68 -15.12
N TYR A 535 -18.66 -1.46 -15.04
CA TYR A 535 -18.62 -0.54 -16.16
C TYR A 535 -17.18 -0.25 -16.65
N GLU A 536 -16.15 -0.40 -15.82
CA GLU A 536 -14.75 -0.32 -16.27
C GLU A 536 -14.37 -1.42 -17.25
N ASP A 537 -14.85 -2.65 -17.05
CA ASP A 537 -14.56 -3.77 -17.95
C ASP A 537 -15.23 -3.55 -19.30
N VAL A 538 -16.44 -3.00 -19.31
CA VAL A 538 -17.15 -2.61 -20.54
C VAL A 538 -16.38 -1.51 -21.30
N LEU A 539 -15.88 -0.52 -20.56
CA LEU A 539 -15.03 0.55 -21.11
C LEU A 539 -13.74 0.01 -21.72
N ARG A 540 -13.07 -0.91 -21.04
CA ARG A 540 -11.76 -1.41 -21.44
C ARG A 540 -11.84 -2.45 -22.57
N GLN A 541 -12.81 -3.35 -22.52
CA GLN A 541 -12.92 -4.48 -23.44
C GLN A 541 -13.73 -4.17 -24.71
N TYR A 542 -14.74 -3.30 -24.62
CA TYR A 542 -15.68 -3.09 -25.73
C TYR A 542 -15.73 -1.64 -26.24
N LEU A 543 -15.97 -0.66 -25.36
CA LEU A 543 -16.17 0.74 -25.78
C LEU A 543 -14.87 1.47 -26.15
N GLY A 544 -13.74 0.99 -25.63
CA GLY A 544 -12.45 1.69 -25.65
C GLY A 544 -12.37 2.77 -24.56
N GLU A 545 -11.23 2.84 -23.88
CA GLU A 545 -11.03 3.74 -22.74
C GLU A 545 -11.14 5.24 -23.07
N PHE A 546 -10.92 5.61 -24.34
CA PHE A 546 -10.93 7.01 -24.82
C PHE A 546 -11.44 7.15 -26.26
N GLY A 547 -12.61 6.56 -26.54
CA GLY A 547 -13.31 6.66 -27.82
C GLY A 547 -13.88 8.06 -28.14
N ARG A 548 -14.59 8.20 -29.27
CA ARG A 548 -15.17 9.48 -29.73
C ARG A 548 -16.16 10.07 -28.74
N TYR A 549 -17.00 9.22 -28.14
CA TYR A 549 -17.95 9.62 -27.10
C TYR A 549 -17.23 10.15 -25.84
N GLN A 550 -16.21 9.43 -25.37
CA GLN A 550 -15.42 9.83 -24.20
C GLN A 550 -14.64 11.12 -24.46
N LYS A 551 -14.10 11.31 -25.67
CA LYS A 551 -13.47 12.57 -26.10
C LYS A 551 -14.45 13.73 -26.10
N LEU A 552 -15.66 13.53 -26.63
CA LEU A 552 -16.70 14.57 -26.59
C LEU A 552 -17.06 14.93 -25.15
N ALA A 553 -17.32 13.93 -24.30
CA ALA A 553 -17.61 14.15 -22.88
C ALA A 553 -16.46 14.91 -22.18
N ALA A 554 -15.21 14.52 -22.44
CA ALA A 554 -14.03 15.21 -21.91
C ALA A 554 -14.01 16.69 -22.32
N VAL A 555 -14.18 16.99 -23.61
CA VAL A 555 -14.19 18.38 -24.12
C VAL A 555 -15.30 19.20 -23.49
N LEU A 556 -16.52 18.64 -23.39
CA LEU A 556 -17.64 19.32 -22.73
C LEU A 556 -17.33 19.60 -21.25
N THR A 557 -16.71 18.67 -20.53
CA THR A 557 -16.36 18.92 -19.11
C THR A 557 -15.24 19.95 -18.93
N VAL A 558 -14.33 20.09 -19.90
CA VAL A 558 -13.28 21.11 -19.92
C VAL A 558 -13.83 22.51 -20.19
N LEU A 559 -14.81 22.64 -21.09
CA LEU A 559 -15.41 23.93 -21.47
C LEU A 559 -16.17 24.64 -20.33
N VAL A 560 -16.45 23.95 -19.23
CA VAL A 560 -17.02 24.55 -18.02
C VAL A 560 -16.04 25.47 -17.29
N GLY A 561 -14.76 25.11 -17.28
CA GLY A 561 -13.76 25.79 -16.44
C GLY A 561 -13.57 27.28 -16.74
N PRO A 562 -13.54 27.74 -18.00
CA PRO A 562 -13.35 29.16 -18.31
C PRO A 562 -14.41 30.08 -17.72
N SER A 563 -15.69 29.70 -17.79
CA SER A 563 -16.80 30.49 -17.22
C SER A 563 -16.66 30.61 -15.69
N VAL A 564 -16.37 29.50 -15.02
CA VAL A 564 -16.22 29.47 -13.55
C VAL A 564 -14.97 30.23 -13.10
N GLY A 565 -13.84 30.03 -13.80
CA GLY A 565 -12.58 30.71 -13.49
C GLY A 565 -12.66 32.22 -13.64
N ALA A 566 -13.39 32.71 -14.65
CA ALA A 566 -13.64 34.14 -14.82
C ALA A 566 -14.51 34.70 -13.68
N MET A 567 -15.58 34.00 -13.30
CA MET A 567 -16.45 34.43 -12.20
C MET A 567 -15.75 34.42 -10.84
N MET A 568 -14.87 33.46 -10.56
CA MET A 568 -14.20 33.34 -9.27
C MET A 568 -13.34 34.57 -8.92
N PHE A 569 -12.71 35.19 -9.92
CA PHE A 569 -11.82 36.34 -9.74
C PHE A 569 -12.45 37.68 -10.16
N ALA A 570 -13.71 37.68 -10.59
CA ALA A 570 -14.37 38.87 -11.14
C ALA A 570 -14.31 40.09 -10.21
N GLN A 571 -14.30 39.87 -8.89
CA GLN A 571 -14.21 40.93 -7.89
C GLN A 571 -12.98 41.84 -8.07
N ALA A 572 -11.85 41.31 -8.57
CA ALA A 572 -10.62 42.07 -8.80
C ALA A 572 -10.86 43.31 -9.67
N PHE A 573 -11.79 43.23 -10.62
CA PHE A 573 -12.15 44.34 -11.51
C PHE A 573 -13.51 44.96 -11.16
N LEU A 574 -14.49 44.15 -10.74
CA LEU A 574 -15.83 44.66 -10.42
C LEU A 574 -15.84 45.60 -9.22
N ALA A 575 -14.98 45.37 -8.24
CA ALA A 575 -14.85 46.19 -7.04
C ALA A 575 -13.47 46.87 -6.94
N ALA A 576 -12.84 47.15 -8.08
CA ALA A 576 -11.61 47.94 -8.12
C ALA A 576 -11.86 49.34 -7.55
N THR A 577 -10.89 49.86 -6.81
CA THR A 577 -10.99 51.17 -6.14
C THR A 577 -10.18 52.19 -6.94
N PRO A 578 -10.82 53.06 -7.76
CA PRO A 578 -10.11 54.14 -8.42
C PRO A 578 -9.65 55.20 -7.42
N ALA A 579 -8.62 55.97 -7.79
CA ALA A 579 -8.20 57.14 -7.03
C ALA A 579 -9.37 58.12 -6.86
N HIS A 580 -9.54 58.64 -5.65
CA HIS A 580 -10.69 59.46 -5.29
C HIS A 580 -10.36 60.50 -4.22
N HIS A 581 -11.20 61.52 -4.15
CA HIS A 581 -11.15 62.59 -3.16
C HIS A 581 -12.58 63.00 -2.77
N CYS A 582 -12.73 63.78 -1.69
CA CYS A 582 -14.03 64.27 -1.26
C CYS A 582 -14.66 65.19 -2.32
N ARG A 583 -15.95 64.98 -2.63
CA ARG A 583 -16.70 65.84 -3.54
C ARG A 583 -16.88 67.23 -2.93
N LEU A 584 -16.58 68.26 -3.71
CA LEU A 584 -16.72 69.65 -3.29
C LEU A 584 -18.20 70.10 -3.34
N TYR A 585 -18.61 70.95 -2.40
CA TYR A 585 -19.96 71.51 -2.38
C TYR A 585 -20.11 72.59 -3.45
N GLN A 586 -21.07 72.43 -4.37
CA GLN A 586 -21.21 73.28 -5.56
C GLN A 586 -21.73 74.71 -5.31
N ASN A 587 -22.30 75.00 -4.13
CA ASN A 587 -22.92 76.30 -3.81
C ASN A 587 -22.04 77.26 -2.98
N ASP A 588 -20.76 76.93 -2.75
CA ASP A 588 -19.83 77.85 -2.09
C ASP A 588 -19.27 78.82 -3.14
N SER A 589 -19.92 79.98 -3.29
CA SER A 589 -19.56 81.04 -4.25
C SER A 589 -18.13 81.57 -4.09
N SER A 590 -17.47 81.27 -2.97
CA SER A 590 -16.06 81.62 -2.71
C SER A 590 -15.04 80.75 -3.45
N VAL A 591 -15.43 79.59 -4.01
CA VAL A 591 -14.52 78.61 -4.66
C VAL A 591 -14.79 78.47 -6.17
N MET A 592 -15.83 79.13 -6.69
CA MET A 592 -16.33 78.91 -8.05
C MET A 592 -15.46 79.52 -9.17
N TYR A 593 -14.51 80.40 -8.85
CA TYR A 593 -13.73 81.17 -9.83
C TYR A 593 -12.24 80.80 -9.96
N GLY A 594 -11.74 79.77 -9.25
CA GLY A 594 -10.33 79.31 -9.34
C GLY A 594 -10.10 78.16 -10.33
N HIS A 595 -8.84 77.86 -10.68
CA HIS A 595 -8.48 76.67 -11.47
C HIS A 595 -8.81 75.39 -10.67
N PRO A 596 -9.22 74.24 -11.28
CA PRO A 596 -9.63 73.03 -10.56
C PRO A 596 -8.66 72.56 -9.46
N SER A 597 -7.35 72.70 -9.70
CA SER A 597 -6.27 72.38 -8.76
C SER A 597 -6.24 73.28 -7.52
N GLU A 598 -6.58 74.56 -7.65
CA GLU A 598 -6.63 75.51 -6.53
C GLU A 598 -7.84 75.24 -5.63
N ARG A 599 -8.97 74.84 -6.22
CA ARG A 599 -10.19 74.44 -5.48
C ARG A 599 -9.95 73.23 -4.61
N LEU A 600 -9.22 72.24 -5.15
CA LEU A 600 -8.79 71.03 -4.46
C LEU A 600 -7.84 71.34 -3.31
N ASN A 601 -6.78 72.12 -3.55
CA ASN A 601 -5.84 72.56 -2.51
C ASN A 601 -6.52 73.30 -1.34
N ALA A 602 -7.57 74.07 -1.63
CA ALA A 602 -8.26 74.88 -0.64
C ALA A 602 -9.31 74.12 0.19
N SER A 603 -9.63 72.87 -0.19
CA SER A 603 -10.79 72.12 0.33
C SER A 603 -10.45 70.70 0.80
N VAL A 604 -9.41 70.08 0.23
CA VAL A 604 -8.96 68.72 0.58
C VAL A 604 -7.53 68.81 1.12
N PRO A 605 -7.25 68.30 2.32
CA PRO A 605 -5.90 68.26 2.86
C PRO A 605 -4.98 67.39 2.00
N VAL A 606 -3.73 67.80 1.86
CA VAL A 606 -2.69 67.00 1.22
C VAL A 606 -1.95 66.23 2.30
N GLU A 607 -1.94 64.91 2.19
CA GLU A 607 -1.25 64.01 3.10
C GLU A 607 0.01 63.47 2.41
N ASN A 608 1.07 63.31 3.18
CA ASN A 608 2.25 62.61 2.72
C ASN A 608 2.00 61.11 2.91
N VAL A 609 1.59 60.44 1.84
CA VAL A 609 1.41 58.98 1.81
C VAL A 609 2.61 58.40 1.07
N ASP A 610 3.43 57.63 1.78
CA ASP A 610 4.59 56.92 1.23
C ASP A 610 5.62 57.81 0.50
N GLY A 611 5.90 58.99 1.03
CA GLY A 611 6.88 59.92 0.44
C GLY A 611 6.34 60.74 -0.74
N THR A 612 5.07 60.55 -1.11
CA THR A 612 4.38 61.36 -2.13
C THR A 612 3.23 62.16 -1.53
N TRP A 613 3.24 63.46 -1.77
CA TRP A 613 2.15 64.35 -1.38
C TRP A 613 0.94 64.10 -2.29
N ARG A 614 -0.16 63.61 -1.72
CA ARG A 614 -1.41 63.34 -2.42
C ARG A 614 -2.59 63.90 -1.63
N TYR A 615 -3.65 64.29 -2.32
CA TYR A 615 -4.90 64.68 -1.66
C TYR A 615 -5.45 63.52 -0.82
N SER A 616 -5.92 63.82 0.38
CA SER A 616 -6.58 62.86 1.25
C SER A 616 -7.83 62.32 0.56
N SER A 617 -8.00 61.00 0.57
CA SER A 617 -9.13 60.32 -0.05
C SER A 617 -10.40 60.33 0.82
N CYS A 618 -10.26 60.57 2.12
CA CYS A 618 -11.33 60.40 3.11
C CYS A 618 -11.64 61.64 3.94
N LEU A 619 -10.77 62.65 3.91
CA LEU A 619 -10.87 63.83 4.75
C LEU A 619 -11.03 65.10 3.92
N MET A 620 -11.77 66.06 4.46
CA MET A 620 -11.92 67.41 3.91
C MET A 620 -11.80 68.47 5.01
N TYR A 621 -11.44 69.69 4.63
CA TYR A 621 -11.43 70.81 5.57
C TYR A 621 -12.85 71.22 5.94
N ASN A 622 -13.11 71.40 7.24
CA ASN A 622 -14.40 71.84 7.76
C ASN A 622 -14.50 73.37 7.67
N ARG A 623 -15.10 73.86 6.60
CA ARG A 623 -15.39 75.30 6.43
C ARG A 623 -16.74 75.63 7.07
N THR A 624 -16.72 76.24 8.26
CA THR A 624 -17.84 77.05 8.76
C THR A 624 -17.71 78.42 8.12
N GLY A 625 -18.71 78.85 7.35
CA GLY A 625 -18.62 79.95 6.38
C GLY A 625 -17.85 81.20 6.84
N GLY A 626 -17.00 81.72 5.95
CA GLY A 626 -16.25 82.96 6.13
C GLY A 626 -14.74 82.78 5.99
N THR A 627 -14.20 83.33 4.90
CA THR A 627 -12.79 83.60 4.57
C THR A 627 -11.73 83.43 5.66
N SER A 628 -10.78 82.51 5.46
CA SER A 628 -9.33 82.76 5.30
C SER A 628 -8.56 81.44 5.31
N ALA A 629 -7.66 81.27 4.35
CA ALA A 629 -6.65 80.21 4.35
C ALA A 629 -5.67 80.49 5.50
N GLY A 630 -5.85 79.82 6.64
CA GLY A 630 -4.96 79.88 7.79
C GLY A 630 -4.76 78.48 8.37
N ASN A 631 -3.54 78.19 8.81
CA ASN A 631 -2.97 76.86 9.15
C ASN A 631 -3.70 76.01 10.23
N ASN A 632 -4.89 76.41 10.68
CA ASN A 632 -5.69 75.70 11.70
C ASN A 632 -7.09 75.32 11.18
N GLN A 633 -7.17 74.75 9.97
CA GLN A 633 -8.42 74.20 9.48
C GLN A 633 -8.69 72.83 10.11
N THR A 634 -9.80 72.72 10.86
CA THR A 634 -10.22 71.42 11.40
C THR A 634 -10.61 70.49 10.25
N VAL A 635 -10.18 69.25 10.33
CA VAL A 635 -10.41 68.24 9.30
C VAL A 635 -11.61 67.38 9.71
N THR A 636 -12.49 67.05 8.77
CA THR A 636 -13.68 66.22 8.99
C THR A 636 -13.84 65.20 7.86
N SER A 637 -14.69 64.18 8.03
CA SER A 637 -14.96 63.19 6.98
C SER A 637 -15.75 63.82 5.81
N CYS A 638 -15.63 63.25 4.61
CA CYS A 638 -16.32 63.77 3.42
C CYS A 638 -17.84 63.87 3.62
N LYS A 639 -18.40 65.09 3.68
CA LYS A 639 -19.83 65.33 3.91
C LYS A 639 -20.70 65.23 2.65
N HIS A 640 -20.13 65.46 1.48
CA HIS A 640 -20.86 65.58 0.20
C HIS A 640 -20.61 64.42 -0.77
N GLY A 641 -20.08 63.30 -0.27
CA GLY A 641 -19.70 62.14 -1.07
C GLY A 641 -18.30 62.25 -1.68
N TRP A 642 -18.05 61.46 -2.72
CA TRP A 642 -16.72 61.33 -3.34
C TRP A 642 -16.76 61.59 -4.85
N GLU A 643 -15.62 62.00 -5.38
CA GLU A 643 -15.37 62.13 -6.81
C GLU A 643 -14.22 61.19 -7.21
N TYR A 644 -14.47 60.37 -8.24
CA TYR A 644 -13.63 59.25 -8.64
C TYR A 644 -12.94 59.54 -9.98
N TYR A 645 -11.65 59.22 -10.08
CA TYR A 645 -10.88 59.36 -11.31
C TYR A 645 -11.24 58.27 -12.32
N LYS A 646 -11.72 58.67 -13.51
CA LYS A 646 -12.26 57.77 -14.55
C LYS A 646 -11.25 57.31 -15.61
N GLY A 647 -9.95 57.44 -15.38
CA GLY A 647 -8.93 57.12 -16.39
C GLY A 647 -8.77 55.62 -16.70
N VAL A 648 -8.81 54.78 -15.66
CA VAL A 648 -8.65 53.32 -15.80
C VAL A 648 -10.01 52.61 -15.83
N TYR A 649 -10.91 52.99 -14.92
CA TYR A 649 -12.25 52.41 -14.78
C TYR A 649 -13.31 53.49 -15.00
N HIS A 650 -14.38 53.18 -15.73
CA HIS A 650 -15.48 54.12 -15.95
C HIS A 650 -16.49 54.12 -14.79
N SER A 651 -16.88 52.93 -14.33
CA SER A 651 -17.71 52.70 -13.16
C SER A 651 -17.39 51.34 -12.52
N THR A 652 -17.24 51.30 -11.20
CA THR A 652 -17.06 50.08 -10.38
C THR A 652 -18.14 49.98 -9.29
N LEU A 653 -18.28 48.81 -8.67
CA LEU A 653 -19.16 48.66 -7.49
C LEU A 653 -18.79 49.63 -6.37
N VAL A 654 -17.50 49.95 -6.25
CA VAL A 654 -17.00 50.91 -5.26
C VAL A 654 -17.47 52.33 -5.60
N THR A 655 -17.46 52.72 -6.87
CA THR A 655 -17.91 54.06 -7.29
C THR A 655 -19.43 54.21 -7.28
N GLU A 656 -20.16 53.15 -7.59
CA GLU A 656 -21.64 53.16 -7.64
C GLU A 656 -22.25 53.24 -6.22
N TYR A 657 -21.72 52.44 -5.29
CA TYR A 657 -22.25 52.31 -3.92
C TYR A 657 -21.45 53.10 -2.86
N ASN A 658 -20.43 53.86 -3.27
CA ASN A 658 -19.54 54.64 -2.40
C ASN A 658 -18.91 53.79 -1.27
N LEU A 659 -18.24 52.69 -1.63
CA LEU A 659 -17.64 51.71 -0.70
C LEU A 659 -16.19 52.06 -0.34
N VAL A 660 -15.95 53.31 0.05
CA VAL A 660 -14.61 53.83 0.41
C VAL A 660 -14.56 54.25 1.88
N CYS A 661 -13.36 54.50 2.42
CA CYS A 661 -13.15 54.98 3.79
C CYS A 661 -13.80 54.05 4.83
N GLU A 662 -14.69 54.55 5.70
CA GLU A 662 -15.38 53.75 6.74
C GLU A 662 -16.15 52.55 6.17
N ARG A 663 -16.53 52.58 4.88
CA ARG A 663 -17.28 51.53 4.20
C ARG A 663 -16.40 50.60 3.36
N GLN A 664 -15.08 50.75 3.38
CA GLN A 664 -14.16 49.94 2.56
C GLN A 664 -14.24 48.44 2.86
N TRP A 665 -14.55 48.04 4.11
CA TRP A 665 -14.72 46.64 4.48
C TRP A 665 -15.85 45.92 3.71
N LEU A 666 -16.84 46.67 3.19
CA LEU A 666 -17.94 46.12 2.41
C LEU A 666 -17.46 45.56 1.05
N LYS A 667 -16.40 46.12 0.46
CA LYS A 667 -15.75 45.57 -0.76
C LYS A 667 -15.25 44.16 -0.51
N GLU A 668 -14.52 43.97 0.60
CA GLU A 668 -13.93 42.69 0.98
C GLU A 668 -15.01 41.67 1.38
N LEU A 669 -16.06 42.13 2.08
CA LEU A 669 -17.25 41.34 2.38
C LEU A 669 -17.87 40.73 1.11
N GLY A 670 -17.88 41.46 0.00
CA GLY A 670 -18.39 40.98 -1.28
C GLY A 670 -17.68 39.72 -1.79
N GLN A 671 -16.35 39.68 -1.67
CA GLN A 671 -15.59 38.48 -2.04
C GLN A 671 -15.81 37.34 -1.04
N SER A 672 -15.83 37.65 0.25
CA SER A 672 -16.03 36.65 1.30
C SER A 672 -17.40 35.98 1.18
N ILE A 673 -18.46 36.73 0.90
CA ILE A 673 -19.82 36.18 0.67
C ILE A 673 -19.86 35.28 -0.57
N PHE A 674 -19.16 35.66 -1.65
CA PHE A 674 -19.03 34.78 -2.81
C PHE A 674 -18.34 33.46 -2.43
N MET A 675 -17.28 33.50 -1.61
CA MET A 675 -16.58 32.31 -1.11
C MET A 675 -17.43 31.46 -0.14
N VAL A 676 -18.29 32.09 0.67
CA VAL A 676 -19.31 31.38 1.46
C VAL A 676 -20.28 30.65 0.53
N GLY A 677 -20.74 31.32 -0.53
CA GLY A 677 -21.57 30.73 -1.59
C GLY A 677 -20.91 29.51 -2.23
N VAL A 678 -19.65 29.65 -2.69
CA VAL A 678 -18.83 28.56 -3.24
C VAL A 678 -18.76 27.36 -2.28
N SER A 679 -18.63 27.61 -0.98
CA SER A 679 -18.52 26.58 0.06
C SER A 679 -19.83 25.82 0.28
N ALA A 680 -20.92 26.55 0.50
CA ALA A 680 -22.25 25.97 0.65
C ALA A 680 -22.70 25.24 -0.63
N GLY A 681 -22.45 25.84 -1.78
CA GLY A 681 -22.77 25.27 -3.09
C GLY A 681 -22.04 23.96 -3.35
N GLY A 682 -20.78 23.80 -2.92
CA GLY A 682 -20.07 22.52 -3.04
C GLY A 682 -20.73 21.36 -2.29
N LEU A 683 -21.19 21.61 -1.06
CA LEU A 683 -21.89 20.59 -0.25
C LEU A 683 -23.26 20.25 -0.85
N ILE A 684 -24.03 21.27 -1.24
CA ILE A 684 -25.37 21.10 -1.81
C ILE A 684 -25.29 20.43 -3.19
N SER A 685 -24.44 20.92 -4.10
CA SER A 685 -24.28 20.35 -5.44
C SER A 685 -23.71 18.93 -5.40
N GLY A 686 -22.77 18.63 -4.49
CA GLY A 686 -22.26 17.27 -4.30
C GLY A 686 -23.37 16.29 -3.92
N THR A 687 -24.10 16.57 -2.83
CA THR A 687 -25.19 15.71 -2.34
C THR A 687 -26.34 15.58 -3.34
N THR A 688 -26.74 16.68 -3.99
CA THR A 688 -27.77 16.64 -5.04
C THR A 688 -27.31 15.90 -6.29
N SER A 689 -26.03 16.01 -6.68
CA SER A 689 -25.50 15.24 -7.82
C SER A 689 -25.46 13.74 -7.55
N ASP A 690 -25.21 13.32 -6.31
CA ASP A 690 -25.26 11.91 -5.94
C ASP A 690 -26.70 11.39 -5.88
N ARG A 691 -27.67 12.23 -5.44
CA ARG A 691 -29.07 11.83 -5.30
C ARG A 691 -29.86 11.88 -6.61
N PHE A 692 -29.69 12.93 -7.41
CA PHE A 692 -30.51 13.20 -8.60
C PHE A 692 -29.79 12.92 -9.93
N GLY A 693 -28.45 12.84 -9.92
CA GLY A 693 -27.63 12.60 -11.11
C GLY A 693 -26.67 13.74 -11.40
N ARG A 694 -25.62 13.48 -12.19
CA ARG A 694 -24.61 14.50 -12.52
C ARG A 694 -25.19 15.51 -13.52
N ARG A 695 -25.91 15.05 -14.53
CA ARG A 695 -26.48 15.89 -15.60
C ARG A 695 -27.57 16.86 -15.12
N PRO A 696 -28.60 16.49 -14.35
CA PRO A 696 -29.61 17.44 -13.91
C PRO A 696 -29.02 18.49 -12.95
N THR A 697 -28.08 18.08 -12.08
CA THR A 697 -27.44 19.01 -11.14
C THR A 697 -26.56 20.05 -11.85
N ILE A 698 -25.72 19.63 -12.81
CA ILE A 698 -24.90 20.60 -13.55
C ILE A 698 -25.77 21.57 -14.35
N LEU A 699 -26.87 21.11 -14.96
CA LEU A 699 -27.81 21.98 -15.70
C LEU A 699 -28.52 22.98 -14.78
N ALA A 700 -28.97 22.53 -13.60
CA ALA A 700 -29.56 23.41 -12.60
C ALA A 700 -28.55 24.48 -12.13
N CYS A 701 -27.30 24.09 -11.89
CA CYS A 701 -26.23 25.02 -11.53
C CYS A 701 -25.92 26.00 -12.67
N ILE A 702 -25.90 25.57 -13.94
CA ILE A 702 -25.69 26.48 -15.09
C ILE A 702 -26.82 27.52 -15.15
N LEU A 703 -28.08 27.09 -15.01
CA LEU A 703 -29.23 27.99 -15.02
C LEU A 703 -29.20 28.99 -13.86
N LEU A 704 -28.87 28.53 -12.65
CA LEU A 704 -28.72 29.40 -11.47
C LEU A 704 -27.55 30.38 -11.63
N GLN A 705 -26.42 29.93 -12.17
CA GLN A 705 -25.26 30.78 -12.41
C GLN A 705 -25.58 31.88 -13.44
N LEU A 706 -26.27 31.52 -14.52
CA LEU A 706 -26.68 32.47 -15.56
C LEU A 706 -27.72 33.47 -15.03
N SER A 707 -28.79 32.99 -14.38
CA SER A 707 -29.87 33.86 -13.90
C SER A 707 -29.41 34.79 -12.78
N ALA A 708 -28.65 34.28 -11.80
CA ALA A 708 -28.08 35.10 -10.74
C ALA A 708 -27.04 36.09 -11.29
N GLY A 709 -26.21 35.67 -12.26
CA GLY A 709 -25.23 36.52 -12.91
C GLY A 709 -25.86 37.68 -13.70
N LEU A 710 -26.93 37.40 -14.46
CA LEU A 710 -27.71 38.40 -15.19
C LEU A 710 -28.40 39.36 -14.23
N ALA A 711 -29.09 38.84 -13.22
CA ALA A 711 -29.75 39.67 -12.22
C ALA A 711 -28.75 40.59 -11.49
N ALA A 712 -27.55 40.08 -11.16
CA ALA A 712 -26.50 40.85 -10.49
C ALA A 712 -25.97 42.01 -11.34
N ALA A 713 -26.05 41.95 -12.67
CA ALA A 713 -25.63 43.04 -13.54
C ALA A 713 -26.56 44.26 -13.46
N PHE A 714 -27.82 44.07 -13.06
CA PHE A 714 -28.86 45.12 -13.06
C PHE A 714 -29.32 45.53 -11.65
N THR A 715 -28.64 45.07 -10.60
CA THR A 715 -28.96 45.47 -9.23
C THR A 715 -28.67 46.94 -8.99
N LYS A 716 -29.59 47.61 -8.29
CA LYS A 716 -29.43 48.99 -7.80
C LYS A 716 -29.18 49.07 -6.30
N ASP A 717 -29.16 47.93 -5.62
CA ASP A 717 -28.91 47.79 -4.19
C ASP A 717 -27.75 46.80 -3.95
N TYR A 718 -26.86 47.17 -3.03
CA TYR A 718 -25.66 46.39 -2.74
C TYR A 718 -25.99 45.07 -2.03
N ILE A 719 -26.98 45.03 -1.14
CA ILE A 719 -27.35 43.80 -0.44
C ILE A 719 -27.92 42.77 -1.41
N SER A 720 -28.79 43.21 -2.32
CA SER A 720 -29.32 42.39 -3.40
C SER A 720 -28.20 41.83 -4.29
N PHE A 721 -27.18 42.64 -4.59
CA PHE A 721 -25.98 42.18 -5.32
C PHE A 721 -25.21 41.09 -4.55
N LEU A 722 -25.02 41.26 -3.23
CA LEU A 722 -24.33 40.27 -2.39
C LEU A 722 -25.06 38.92 -2.33
N VAL A 723 -26.39 38.94 -2.19
CA VAL A 723 -27.21 37.71 -2.19
C VAL A 723 -27.10 36.98 -3.52
N LEU A 724 -27.18 37.71 -4.63
CA LEU A 724 -27.02 37.12 -5.96
C LEU A 724 -25.61 36.58 -6.20
N ARG A 725 -24.57 37.25 -5.67
CA ARG A 725 -23.20 36.76 -5.69
C ARG A 725 -23.03 35.48 -4.86
N LEU A 726 -23.68 35.36 -3.71
CA LEU A 726 -23.68 34.11 -2.93
C LEU A 726 -24.25 32.95 -3.75
N VAL A 727 -25.40 33.17 -4.40
CA VAL A 727 -26.05 32.15 -5.25
C VAL A 727 -25.17 31.82 -6.46
N ALA A 728 -24.64 32.83 -7.15
CA ALA A 728 -23.77 32.65 -8.31
C ALA A 728 -22.48 31.88 -7.95
N GLY A 729 -21.86 32.17 -6.80
CA GLY A 729 -20.67 31.46 -6.33
C GLY A 729 -20.95 29.99 -6.03
N GLY A 730 -22.08 29.69 -5.37
CA GLY A 730 -22.49 28.32 -5.11
C GLY A 730 -22.80 27.55 -6.39
N ALA A 731 -23.50 28.19 -7.33
CA ALA A 731 -23.80 27.62 -8.63
C ALA A 731 -22.52 27.35 -9.45
N ALA A 732 -21.62 28.32 -9.55
CA ALA A 732 -20.37 28.20 -10.31
C ALA A 732 -19.49 27.04 -9.79
N ASN A 733 -19.38 26.89 -8.47
CA ASN A 733 -18.66 25.76 -7.88
C ASN A 733 -19.33 24.41 -8.20
N GLY A 734 -20.67 24.36 -8.19
CA GLY A 734 -21.44 23.20 -8.60
C GLY A 734 -21.23 22.82 -10.06
N VAL A 735 -21.21 23.80 -10.98
CA VAL A 735 -20.94 23.54 -12.40
C VAL A 735 -19.56 22.88 -12.56
N TYR A 736 -18.54 23.43 -11.90
CA TYR A 736 -17.17 22.94 -12.00
C TYR A 736 -16.97 21.54 -11.43
N PHE A 737 -17.34 21.28 -10.18
CA PHE A 737 -17.04 20.01 -9.53
C PHE A 737 -17.95 18.86 -10.00
N VAL A 738 -19.22 19.13 -10.29
CA VAL A 738 -20.11 18.11 -10.89
C VAL A 738 -19.66 17.78 -12.30
N GLY A 739 -19.21 18.78 -13.08
CA GLY A 739 -18.60 18.59 -14.40
C GLY A 739 -17.31 17.77 -14.33
N PHE A 740 -16.43 18.07 -13.37
CA PHE A 740 -15.20 17.29 -13.13
C PHE A 740 -15.50 15.82 -12.82
N SER A 741 -16.45 15.56 -11.91
CA SER A 741 -16.87 14.20 -11.55
C SER A 741 -17.43 13.45 -12.76
N LEU A 742 -18.35 14.06 -13.51
CA LEU A 742 -18.92 13.48 -14.73
C LEU A 742 -17.85 13.13 -15.78
N GLY A 743 -16.86 14.01 -15.97
CA GLY A 743 -15.77 13.80 -16.92
C GLY A 743 -14.93 12.58 -16.56
N ILE A 744 -14.54 12.44 -15.28
CA ILE A 744 -13.76 11.30 -14.82
C ILE A 744 -14.56 10.00 -14.81
N GLU A 745 -15.84 10.04 -14.45
CA GLU A 745 -16.73 8.87 -14.45
C GLU A 745 -17.01 8.36 -15.88
N SER A 746 -16.94 9.23 -16.89
CA SER A 746 -17.20 8.91 -18.29
C SER A 746 -15.99 8.29 -19.02
N ILE A 747 -14.78 8.37 -18.44
CA ILE A 747 -13.51 8.06 -19.12
C ILE A 747 -12.80 6.87 -18.43
N GLY A 748 -12.09 6.06 -19.22
CA GLY A 748 -11.27 4.96 -18.72
C GLY A 748 -10.06 5.42 -17.90
N SER A 749 -9.56 4.56 -17.02
CA SER A 749 -8.53 4.90 -16.02
C SER A 749 -7.23 5.45 -16.62
N SER A 750 -6.83 5.05 -17.83
CA SER A 750 -5.57 5.49 -18.46
C SER A 750 -5.50 6.99 -18.79
N LYS A 751 -6.65 7.65 -19.04
CA LYS A 751 -6.70 9.06 -19.46
C LYS A 751 -7.32 10.01 -18.42
N ARG A 752 -7.74 9.49 -17.26
CA ARG A 752 -8.36 10.31 -16.18
C ARG A 752 -7.47 11.45 -15.72
N ASN A 753 -6.19 11.21 -15.49
CA ASN A 753 -5.27 12.24 -15.01
C ASN A 753 -5.10 13.37 -16.04
N VAL A 754 -4.99 13.03 -17.32
CA VAL A 754 -4.85 14.02 -18.40
C VAL A 754 -6.10 14.90 -18.50
N VAL A 755 -7.29 14.29 -18.48
CA VAL A 755 -8.54 15.06 -18.56
C VAL A 755 -8.80 15.85 -17.29
N GLY A 756 -8.56 15.28 -16.11
CA GLY A 756 -8.64 16.00 -14.84
C GLY A 756 -7.72 17.23 -14.81
N MET A 757 -6.48 17.10 -15.30
CA MET A 757 -5.55 18.22 -15.41
C MET A 757 -6.00 19.25 -16.46
N ALA A 758 -6.56 18.82 -17.59
CA ALA A 758 -7.12 19.73 -18.59
C ALA A 758 -8.29 20.56 -18.02
N ILE A 759 -9.17 19.94 -17.23
CA ILE A 759 -10.26 20.65 -16.54
C ILE A 759 -9.67 21.66 -15.55
N SER A 760 -8.65 21.29 -14.77
CA SER A 760 -7.97 22.23 -13.85
C SER A 760 -7.31 23.41 -14.57
N LEU A 761 -6.64 23.18 -15.69
CA LEU A 761 -5.99 24.26 -16.46
C LEU A 761 -7.00 25.17 -17.14
N SER A 762 -8.16 24.64 -17.53
CA SER A 762 -9.23 25.44 -18.15
C SER A 762 -9.81 26.51 -17.21
N PHE A 763 -9.69 26.33 -15.90
CA PHE A 763 -10.02 27.36 -14.91
C PHE A 763 -9.08 28.57 -15.02
N ALA A 764 -7.77 28.35 -15.19
CA ALA A 764 -6.78 29.42 -15.38
C ALA A 764 -7.01 30.18 -16.70
N VAL A 765 -7.44 29.48 -17.74
CA VAL A 765 -7.88 30.10 -19.01
C VAL A 765 -9.02 31.08 -18.76
N GLY A 766 -9.97 30.75 -17.90
CA GLY A 766 -11.03 31.67 -17.46
C GLY A 766 -10.50 32.95 -16.82
N SER A 767 -9.47 32.85 -15.98
CA SER A 767 -8.81 34.03 -15.40
C SER A 767 -8.15 34.92 -16.46
N ILE A 768 -7.49 34.32 -17.46
CA ILE A 768 -6.91 35.07 -18.59
C ILE A 768 -8.00 35.79 -19.39
N PHE A 769 -9.12 35.11 -19.65
CA PHE A 769 -10.29 35.73 -20.29
C PHE A 769 -10.85 36.89 -19.48
N LEU A 770 -10.99 36.76 -18.15
CA LEU A 770 -11.45 37.85 -17.29
C LEU A 770 -10.59 39.11 -17.44
N GLY A 771 -9.27 38.99 -17.33
CA GLY A 771 -8.36 40.14 -17.44
C GLY A 771 -8.45 40.81 -18.82
N SER A 772 -8.56 39.99 -19.87
CA SER A 772 -8.74 40.48 -21.25
C SER A 772 -10.08 41.18 -21.45
N LEU A 773 -11.16 40.62 -20.88
CA LEU A 773 -12.51 41.17 -20.98
C LEU A 773 -12.64 42.48 -20.21
N ALA A 774 -12.02 42.56 -19.02
CA ALA A 774 -12.00 43.77 -18.20
C ALA A 774 -11.24 44.95 -18.85
N TYR A 775 -10.27 44.67 -19.75
CA TYR A 775 -9.59 45.71 -20.52
C TYR A 775 -10.55 46.43 -21.50
N PHE A 776 -11.43 45.65 -22.15
CA PHE A 776 -12.42 46.17 -23.10
C PHE A 776 -13.70 46.68 -22.41
N LEU A 777 -14.15 46.02 -21.35
CA LEU A 777 -15.37 46.34 -20.61
C LEU A 777 -15.02 46.95 -19.26
N ARG A 778 -14.93 48.28 -19.24
CA ARG A 778 -14.47 49.07 -18.08
C ARG A 778 -15.59 49.49 -17.12
N ASP A 779 -16.83 49.14 -17.43
CA ASP A 779 -18.01 49.34 -16.59
C ASP A 779 -18.40 48.03 -15.89
N TRP A 780 -18.55 48.06 -14.55
CA TRP A 780 -18.80 46.85 -13.77
C TRP A 780 -20.04 46.05 -14.20
N TRP A 781 -21.13 46.74 -14.54
CA TRP A 781 -22.38 46.07 -14.95
C TRP A 781 -22.20 45.37 -16.30
N SER A 782 -21.46 45.99 -17.23
CA SER A 782 -21.17 45.42 -18.56
C SER A 782 -20.24 44.22 -18.46
N LEU A 783 -19.25 44.28 -17.56
CA LEU A 783 -18.34 43.17 -17.26
C LEU A 783 -19.09 42.02 -16.59
N GLN A 784 -19.92 42.30 -15.59
CA GLN A 784 -20.77 41.31 -14.91
C GLN A 784 -21.75 40.63 -15.89
N LEU A 785 -22.35 41.40 -16.79
CA LEU A 785 -23.21 40.90 -17.85
C LEU A 785 -22.44 39.98 -18.79
N ALA A 786 -21.25 40.39 -19.26
CA ALA A 786 -20.43 39.58 -20.15
C ALA A 786 -19.99 38.27 -19.48
N LEU A 787 -19.64 38.30 -18.19
CA LEU A 787 -19.35 37.11 -17.40
C LEU A 787 -20.54 36.15 -17.28
N ALA A 788 -21.76 36.67 -17.14
CA ALA A 788 -22.98 35.85 -17.17
C ALA A 788 -23.19 35.22 -18.55
N VAL A 789 -22.99 36.00 -19.62
CA VAL A 789 -23.14 35.54 -21.02
C VAL A 789 -22.14 34.44 -21.39
N MET A 790 -20.96 34.39 -20.76
CA MET A 790 -20.02 33.26 -20.93
C MET A 790 -20.63 31.89 -20.59
N SER A 791 -21.71 31.85 -19.81
CA SER A 791 -22.44 30.62 -19.48
C SER A 791 -23.52 30.24 -20.49
N VAL A 792 -23.91 31.13 -21.42
CA VAL A 792 -24.94 30.86 -22.43
C VAL A 792 -24.59 29.69 -23.35
N PRO A 793 -23.34 29.55 -23.87
CA PRO A 793 -22.96 28.37 -24.66
C PRO A 793 -23.14 27.05 -23.89
N LEU A 794 -23.03 27.07 -22.56
CA LEU A 794 -23.22 25.88 -21.72
C LEU A 794 -24.68 25.42 -21.65
N LEU A 795 -25.67 26.25 -22.03
CA LEU A 795 -27.07 25.82 -22.14
C LEU A 795 -27.25 24.70 -23.18
N SER A 796 -26.37 24.63 -24.18
CA SER A 796 -26.34 23.53 -25.16
C SER A 796 -26.15 22.15 -24.50
N TYR A 797 -25.70 22.10 -23.25
CA TYR A 797 -25.48 20.86 -22.50
C TYR A 797 -26.80 20.15 -22.20
N TRP A 798 -27.91 20.87 -22.28
CA TRP A 798 -29.23 20.26 -22.21
C TRP A 798 -29.38 19.11 -23.22
N TRP A 799 -28.86 19.27 -24.44
CA TRP A 799 -28.92 18.23 -25.48
C TRP A 799 -27.62 17.45 -25.66
N LEU A 800 -26.46 18.09 -25.42
CA LEU A 800 -25.15 17.51 -25.70
C LEU A 800 -24.61 16.65 -24.56
N LEU A 801 -24.86 17.04 -23.30
CA LEU A 801 -24.22 16.41 -22.16
C LEU A 801 -24.98 15.13 -21.75
N PRO A 802 -24.32 13.96 -21.75
CA PRO A 802 -24.92 12.73 -21.28
C PRO A 802 -24.87 12.61 -19.75
N GLU A 803 -25.71 11.72 -19.20
CA GLU A 803 -25.62 11.32 -17.79
C GLU A 803 -24.52 10.28 -17.59
N SER A 804 -23.93 10.25 -16.38
CA SER A 804 -22.89 9.30 -16.00
C SER A 804 -23.42 7.85 -16.05
N PRO A 805 -22.84 6.97 -16.89
CA PRO A 805 -23.24 5.57 -16.95
C PRO A 805 -23.00 4.85 -15.62
N ARG A 806 -21.96 5.24 -14.88
CA ARG A 806 -21.66 4.69 -13.56
C ARG A 806 -22.74 5.02 -12.54
N TRP A 807 -23.15 6.28 -12.49
CA TRP A 807 -24.17 6.74 -11.57
C TRP A 807 -25.54 6.08 -11.87
N LEU A 808 -25.87 5.89 -13.15
CA LEU A 808 -27.09 5.19 -13.56
C LEU A 808 -27.10 3.74 -13.09
N LEU A 809 -25.97 3.05 -13.21
CA LEU A 809 -25.82 1.67 -12.74
C LEU A 809 -25.86 1.58 -11.21
N SER A 810 -25.19 2.49 -10.50
CA SER A 810 -25.19 2.49 -9.02
C SER A 810 -26.54 2.82 -8.39
N ASN A 811 -27.41 3.53 -9.12
CA ASN A 811 -28.78 3.86 -8.67
C ASN A 811 -29.85 2.92 -9.26
N ASN A 812 -29.47 1.75 -9.76
CA ASN A 812 -30.40 0.76 -10.34
C ASN A 812 -31.27 1.30 -11.49
N ARG A 813 -30.83 2.33 -12.22
CA ARG A 813 -31.51 2.89 -13.42
C ARG A 813 -31.05 2.16 -14.69
N THR A 814 -31.31 0.86 -14.71
CA THR A 814 -30.79 -0.12 -15.68
C THR A 814 -31.17 0.18 -17.13
N LYS A 815 -32.43 0.57 -17.39
CA LYS A 815 -32.93 0.92 -18.73
C LYS A 815 -32.21 2.13 -19.34
N GLU A 816 -31.92 3.13 -18.52
CA GLU A 816 -31.24 4.34 -18.96
C GLU A 816 -29.73 4.12 -19.12
N ALA A 817 -29.13 3.33 -18.24
CA ALA A 817 -27.75 2.87 -18.40
C ALA A 817 -27.57 2.14 -19.74
N LYS A 818 -28.46 1.20 -20.08
CA LYS A 818 -28.44 0.49 -21.38
C LYS A 818 -28.48 1.46 -22.56
N ARG A 819 -29.40 2.42 -22.56
CA ARG A 819 -29.50 3.45 -23.61
C ARG A 819 -28.24 4.30 -23.73
N SER A 820 -27.65 4.71 -22.61
CA SER A 820 -26.41 5.51 -22.58
C SER A 820 -25.22 4.74 -23.16
N ILE A 821 -25.06 3.47 -22.77
CA ILE A 821 -24.00 2.58 -23.27
C ILE A 821 -24.20 2.30 -24.77
N GLN A 822 -25.43 2.07 -25.24
CA GLN A 822 -25.73 1.90 -26.67
C GLN A 822 -25.40 3.14 -27.50
N LYS A 823 -25.70 4.34 -26.97
CA LYS A 823 -25.33 5.60 -27.61
C LYS A 823 -23.81 5.76 -27.72
N SER A 824 -23.08 5.41 -26.66
CA SER A 824 -21.62 5.40 -26.63
C SER A 824 -21.04 4.41 -27.66
N ALA A 825 -21.58 3.20 -27.72
CA ALA A 825 -21.18 2.16 -28.66
C ALA A 825 -21.38 2.60 -30.13
N LYS A 826 -22.55 3.17 -30.45
CA LYS A 826 -22.86 3.70 -31.79
C LYS A 826 -21.91 4.83 -32.19
N MET A 827 -21.60 5.76 -31.29
CA MET A 827 -20.66 6.87 -31.56
C MET A 827 -19.20 6.42 -31.68
N ASN A 828 -18.81 5.41 -30.90
CA ASN A 828 -17.48 4.81 -30.97
C ASN A 828 -17.32 3.82 -32.13
N LYS A 829 -18.40 3.52 -32.86
CA LYS A 829 -18.45 2.55 -33.95
C LYS A 829 -18.05 1.13 -33.51
N VAL A 830 -18.55 0.72 -32.34
CA VAL A 830 -18.32 -0.61 -31.76
C VAL A 830 -19.67 -1.26 -31.44
N THR A 831 -19.73 -2.57 -31.61
CA THR A 831 -20.90 -3.39 -31.29
C THR A 831 -20.64 -4.15 -29.99
N ILE A 832 -21.56 -4.01 -29.04
CA ILE A 832 -21.50 -4.73 -27.76
C ILE A 832 -22.52 -5.87 -27.83
N PRO A 833 -22.14 -7.11 -27.49
CA PRO A 833 -23.08 -8.24 -27.42
C PRO A 833 -24.24 -7.99 -26.44
N ASP A 834 -25.44 -8.49 -26.76
CA ASP A 834 -26.65 -8.28 -25.94
C ASP A 834 -26.56 -8.91 -24.54
N ASP A 835 -25.79 -10.00 -24.38
CA ASP A 835 -25.54 -10.64 -23.08
C ASP A 835 -24.72 -9.75 -22.13
N VAL A 836 -23.81 -8.93 -22.67
CA VAL A 836 -23.02 -7.96 -21.90
C VAL A 836 -23.91 -6.84 -21.37
N TYR A 837 -24.88 -6.37 -22.17
CA TYR A 837 -25.85 -5.36 -21.72
C TYR A 837 -26.69 -5.86 -20.56
N GLU A 838 -27.23 -7.08 -20.64
CA GLU A 838 -28.04 -7.65 -19.56
C GLU A 838 -27.22 -7.90 -18.29
N LYS A 839 -25.99 -8.39 -18.41
CA LYS A 839 -25.13 -8.69 -17.25
C LYS A 839 -24.70 -7.43 -16.50
N VAL A 840 -24.35 -6.35 -17.19
CA VAL A 840 -23.94 -5.07 -16.57
C VAL A 840 -25.13 -4.32 -15.96
N THR A 841 -26.33 -4.53 -16.50
CA THR A 841 -27.55 -3.85 -16.05
C THR A 841 -28.37 -4.68 -15.07
N LYS A 842 -27.91 -5.86 -14.65
CA LYS A 842 -28.55 -6.60 -13.54
C LYS A 842 -28.29 -5.84 -12.22
N PRO A 843 -29.33 -5.63 -11.38
CA PRO A 843 -29.14 -5.11 -10.04
C PRO A 843 -28.17 -6.04 -9.28
N LYS A 844 -27.24 -5.47 -8.50
CA LYS A 844 -26.44 -6.28 -7.57
C LYS A 844 -27.41 -6.80 -6.49
N ASP A 845 -27.69 -8.10 -6.51
CA ASP A 845 -28.31 -8.76 -5.37
C ASP A 845 -27.34 -8.63 -4.19
N GLU A 846 -27.72 -7.89 -3.14
CA GLU A 846 -26.92 -7.81 -1.93
C GLU A 846 -26.88 -9.19 -1.29
N GLU A 847 -25.72 -9.87 -1.35
CA GLU A 847 -25.48 -11.07 -0.55
C GLU A 847 -25.68 -10.73 0.95
N PRO A 848 -26.62 -11.40 1.65
CA PRO A 848 -26.82 -11.18 3.07
C PRO A 848 -25.65 -11.78 3.85
N GLY A 849 -24.60 -10.99 4.13
CA GLY A 849 -23.53 -11.44 5.02
C GLY A 849 -22.22 -10.64 5.02
N VAL A 850 -21.87 -9.92 3.96
CA VAL A 850 -20.60 -9.17 3.92
C VAL A 850 -20.84 -7.70 4.27
N LYS A 851 -20.94 -7.38 5.57
CA LYS A 851 -20.94 -5.97 6.01
C LYS A 851 -19.56 -5.36 5.73
N SER A 852 -19.45 -4.53 4.70
CA SER A 852 -18.29 -3.67 4.51
C SER A 852 -18.13 -2.79 5.77
N LYS A 853 -16.90 -2.67 6.29
CA LYS A 853 -16.63 -1.78 7.43
C LYS A 853 -16.99 -0.36 7.02
N LYS A 854 -18.06 0.21 7.59
CA LYS A 854 -18.40 1.61 7.39
C LYS A 854 -17.38 2.48 8.12
N TYR A 855 -16.59 3.24 7.37
CA TYR A 855 -15.68 4.23 7.94
C TYR A 855 -16.43 5.55 8.17
N THR A 856 -16.08 6.26 9.25
CA THR A 856 -16.64 7.58 9.59
C THR A 856 -15.53 8.62 9.66
N LEU A 857 -15.86 9.91 9.61
CA LEU A 857 -14.89 11.02 9.67
C LEU A 857 -13.97 10.97 10.90
N ILE A 858 -14.47 10.45 12.03
CA ILE A 858 -13.69 10.28 13.27
C ILE A 858 -12.48 9.36 13.06
N ASN A 859 -12.56 8.43 12.11
CA ASN A 859 -11.46 7.51 11.83
C ASN A 859 -10.23 8.21 11.22
N LEU A 860 -10.38 9.42 10.64
CA LEU A 860 -9.25 10.24 10.18
C LEU A 860 -8.37 10.74 11.34
N PHE A 861 -8.97 10.91 12.53
CA PHE A 861 -8.30 11.47 13.71
C PHE A 861 -7.88 10.41 14.74
N ARG A 862 -8.22 9.13 14.53
CA ARG A 862 -7.90 8.03 15.44
C ARG A 862 -6.43 7.59 15.37
N GLY A 863 -5.89 7.42 14.17
CA GLY A 863 -4.50 6.99 13.97
C GLY A 863 -3.53 8.17 14.14
N PRO A 864 -2.38 8.02 14.82
CA PRO A 864 -1.48 9.14 15.09
C PRO A 864 -0.88 9.74 13.81
N ARG A 865 -0.49 8.92 12.81
CA ARG A 865 0.03 9.44 11.54
C ARG A 865 -1.07 9.96 10.64
N LEU A 866 -2.20 9.26 10.55
CA LEU A 866 -3.34 9.73 9.76
C LEU A 866 -3.90 11.05 10.31
N ARG A 867 -3.91 11.22 11.64
CA ARG A 867 -4.25 12.50 12.30
C ARG A 867 -3.25 13.59 11.94
N MET A 868 -1.95 13.30 11.99
CA MET A 868 -0.91 14.26 11.58
C MET A 868 -1.09 14.67 10.11
N ILE A 869 -1.32 13.71 9.21
CA ILE A 869 -1.58 13.99 7.78
C ILE A 869 -2.83 14.86 7.64
N THR A 870 -3.93 14.50 8.31
CA THR A 870 -5.21 15.23 8.21
C THR A 870 -5.08 16.67 8.71
N VAL A 871 -4.46 16.88 9.88
CA VAL A 871 -4.25 18.22 10.45
C VAL A 871 -3.29 19.04 9.59
N THR A 872 -2.17 18.44 9.18
CA THR A 872 -1.15 19.13 8.38
C THR A 872 -1.69 19.52 7.01
N THR A 873 -2.33 18.59 6.29
CA THR A 873 -2.95 18.88 4.99
C THR A 873 -4.02 19.96 5.13
N SER A 874 -4.85 19.92 6.18
CA SER A 874 -5.85 20.96 6.45
C SER A 874 -5.23 22.35 6.63
N LEU A 875 -4.15 22.46 7.42
CA LEU A 875 -3.42 23.72 7.64
C LEU A 875 -2.76 24.23 6.35
N VAL A 876 -2.14 23.34 5.59
CA VAL A 876 -1.46 23.67 4.33
C VAL A 876 -2.47 24.13 3.27
N TRP A 877 -3.61 23.46 3.16
CA TRP A 877 -4.71 23.87 2.28
C TRP A 877 -5.31 25.22 2.67
N PHE A 878 -5.51 25.48 3.96
CA PHE A 878 -5.96 26.78 4.47
C PHE A 878 -4.97 27.88 4.07
N ALA A 879 -3.69 27.73 4.39
CA ALA A 879 -2.67 28.74 4.11
C ALA A 879 -2.51 28.98 2.60
N THR A 880 -2.41 27.92 1.81
CA THR A 880 -2.21 28.01 0.36
C THR A 880 -3.38 28.74 -0.30
N VAL A 881 -4.63 28.41 0.08
CA VAL A 881 -5.81 29.03 -0.54
C VAL A 881 -6.04 30.45 -0.06
N ALA A 882 -5.78 30.75 1.21
CA ALA A 882 -5.85 32.12 1.72
C ALA A 882 -4.89 33.05 0.97
N VAL A 883 -3.64 32.63 0.79
CA VAL A 883 -2.62 33.42 0.08
C VAL A 883 -2.87 33.44 -1.42
N TYR A 884 -3.29 32.33 -2.02
CA TYR A 884 -3.61 32.26 -3.45
C TYR A 884 -4.70 33.27 -3.84
N TYR A 885 -5.82 33.30 -3.13
CA TYR A 885 -6.89 34.24 -3.46
C TYR A 885 -6.49 35.69 -3.19
N ALA A 886 -5.75 35.97 -2.12
CA ALA A 886 -5.27 37.32 -1.82
C ALA A 886 -4.36 37.85 -2.93
N LEU A 887 -3.34 37.09 -3.32
CA LEU A 887 -2.37 37.52 -4.34
C LEU A 887 -2.95 37.51 -5.75
N ALA A 888 -3.89 36.59 -6.05
CA ALA A 888 -4.55 36.56 -7.34
C ALA A 888 -5.47 37.79 -7.52
N ILE A 889 -6.31 38.11 -6.54
CA ILE A 889 -7.22 39.26 -6.60
C ILE A 889 -6.43 40.57 -6.50
N GLY A 890 -5.53 40.68 -5.52
CA GLY A 890 -4.72 41.88 -5.29
C GLY A 890 -3.70 42.19 -6.38
N SER A 891 -3.46 41.29 -7.34
CA SER A 891 -2.59 41.59 -8.48
C SER A 891 -3.11 42.70 -9.39
N ALA A 892 -4.42 42.98 -9.36
CA ALA A 892 -5.01 44.12 -10.06
C ALA A 892 -4.79 45.45 -9.31
N ASP A 893 -4.43 45.40 -8.02
CA ASP A 893 -4.14 46.59 -7.19
C ASP A 893 -2.64 46.96 -7.21
N LEU A 894 -1.78 46.18 -7.88
CA LEU A 894 -0.35 46.46 -8.02
C LEU A 894 -0.08 47.63 -8.98
N ALA A 895 0.98 48.39 -8.72
CA ALA A 895 1.40 49.50 -9.56
C ALA A 895 1.68 49.09 -11.03
N GLY A 896 1.25 49.92 -11.99
CA GLY A 896 1.36 49.63 -13.42
C GLY A 896 0.00 49.33 -14.06
N ASP A 897 0.00 48.57 -15.16
CA ASP A 897 -1.24 48.18 -15.84
C ASP A 897 -1.92 47.00 -15.11
N PRO A 898 -3.13 47.19 -14.55
CA PRO A 898 -3.80 46.17 -13.74
C PRO A 898 -4.23 44.94 -14.56
N TYR A 899 -4.55 45.13 -15.84
CA TYR A 899 -4.98 44.06 -16.75
C TYR A 899 -3.79 43.18 -17.12
N LEU A 900 -2.66 43.81 -17.48
CA LEU A 900 -1.43 43.10 -17.85
C LEU A 900 -0.87 42.32 -16.65
N ASN A 901 -0.81 42.93 -15.47
CA ASN A 901 -0.37 42.27 -14.24
C ASN A 901 -1.22 41.02 -13.95
N PHE A 902 -2.53 41.12 -14.11
CA PHE A 902 -3.44 40.01 -13.86
C PHE A 902 -3.28 38.86 -14.87
N VAL A 903 -3.18 39.19 -16.17
CA VAL A 903 -3.06 38.20 -17.26
C VAL A 903 -1.70 37.51 -17.23
N LEU A 904 -0.60 38.26 -17.09
CA LEU A 904 0.75 37.69 -17.02
C LEU A 904 0.90 36.77 -15.80
N GLY A 905 0.37 37.17 -14.64
CA GLY A 905 0.38 36.33 -13.45
C GLY A 905 -0.40 35.01 -13.63
N ALA A 906 -1.55 35.04 -14.31
CA ALA A 906 -2.33 33.85 -14.61
C ALA A 906 -1.63 32.93 -15.63
N LEU A 907 -1.10 33.51 -16.71
CA LEU A 907 -0.40 32.77 -17.76
C LEU A 907 0.88 32.10 -17.24
N LEU A 908 1.71 32.85 -16.51
CA LEU A 908 2.96 32.33 -15.94
C LEU A 908 2.67 31.24 -14.90
N GLY A 909 1.68 31.44 -14.03
CA GLY A 909 1.24 30.42 -13.08
C GLY A 909 0.78 29.13 -13.77
N MET A 910 0.06 29.22 -14.89
CA MET A 910 -0.37 28.08 -15.69
C MET A 910 0.82 27.31 -16.30
N VAL A 911 1.77 28.03 -16.93
CA VAL A 911 2.97 27.43 -17.54
C VAL A 911 3.85 26.76 -16.48
N LEU A 912 4.11 27.44 -15.36
CA LEU A 912 4.93 26.88 -14.28
C LEU A 912 4.26 25.67 -13.63
N SER A 913 2.92 25.62 -13.55
CA SER A 913 2.20 24.45 -13.04
C SER A 913 2.42 23.20 -13.91
N LEU A 914 2.48 23.35 -15.23
CA LEU A 914 2.81 22.24 -16.15
C LEU A 914 4.24 21.74 -15.94
N VAL A 915 5.20 22.65 -15.78
CA VAL A 915 6.60 22.32 -15.48
C VAL A 915 6.70 21.62 -14.11
N ALA A 916 5.93 22.06 -13.13
CA ALA A 916 5.94 21.49 -11.79
C ALA A 916 5.42 20.05 -11.74
N VAL A 917 4.50 19.65 -12.63
CA VAL A 917 4.08 18.24 -12.76
C VAL A 917 5.26 17.35 -13.12
N VAL A 918 6.11 17.77 -14.04
CA VAL A 918 7.35 17.05 -14.39
C VAL A 918 8.34 17.09 -13.23
N ALA A 919 8.45 18.22 -12.51
CA ALA A 919 9.31 18.35 -11.35
C ALA A 919 8.90 17.40 -10.19
N MET A 920 7.60 17.17 -9.97
CA MET A 920 7.11 16.22 -8.97
C MET A 920 7.52 14.77 -9.25
N GLU A 921 7.73 14.41 -10.53
CA GLU A 921 8.25 13.09 -10.89
C GLU A 921 9.74 12.96 -10.60
N LYS A 922 10.53 14.03 -10.80
CA LYS A 922 11.99 14.01 -10.65
C LYS A 922 12.47 14.26 -9.22
N TRP A 923 11.90 15.24 -8.54
CA TRP A 923 12.34 15.70 -7.21
C TRP A 923 11.42 15.24 -6.08
N GLY A 924 10.21 14.87 -6.41
CA GLY A 924 9.20 14.42 -5.46
C GLY A 924 8.20 15.47 -5.03
N ARG A 925 7.11 15.03 -4.39
CA ARG A 925 5.95 15.89 -4.11
C ARG A 925 6.24 16.83 -2.95
N ARG A 926 6.84 16.29 -1.88
CA ARG A 926 7.14 17.02 -0.66
C ARG A 926 8.06 18.23 -0.90
N PRO A 927 9.24 18.11 -1.56
CA PRO A 927 10.12 19.25 -1.77
C PRO A 927 9.55 20.25 -2.78
N VAL A 928 8.76 19.80 -3.76
CA VAL A 928 8.12 20.71 -4.74
C VAL A 928 7.05 21.56 -4.06
N VAL A 929 6.09 20.94 -3.35
CA VAL A 929 5.02 21.68 -2.64
C VAL A 929 5.63 22.60 -1.58
N GLY A 930 6.50 22.06 -0.71
CA GLY A 930 7.14 22.85 0.36
C GLY A 930 8.03 23.97 -0.17
N GLY A 931 8.81 23.71 -1.23
CA GLY A 931 9.71 24.68 -1.83
C GLY A 931 8.98 25.86 -2.47
N PHE A 932 7.90 25.61 -3.22
CA PHE A 932 7.10 26.69 -3.80
C PHE A 932 6.32 27.48 -2.74
N MET A 933 5.87 26.84 -1.64
CA MET A 933 5.29 27.57 -0.52
C MET A 933 6.32 28.46 0.19
N PHE A 934 7.55 27.97 0.40
CA PHE A 934 8.63 28.79 0.95
C PHE A 934 9.01 29.94 0.02
N LEU A 935 9.06 29.71 -1.30
CA LEU A 935 9.31 30.76 -2.28
C LEU A 935 8.23 31.84 -2.24
N ALA A 936 6.94 31.44 -2.17
CA ALA A 936 5.84 32.38 -2.00
C ALA A 936 5.95 33.16 -0.69
N GLY A 937 6.26 32.48 0.42
CA GLY A 937 6.44 33.10 1.72
C GLY A 937 7.59 34.11 1.75
N ALA A 938 8.75 33.74 1.18
CA ALA A 938 9.91 34.62 1.06
C ALA A 938 9.62 35.84 0.18
N ALA A 939 8.90 35.67 -0.93
CA ALA A 939 8.46 36.78 -1.77
C ALA A 939 7.56 37.76 -1.00
N CYS A 940 6.57 37.27 -0.24
CA CYS A 940 5.71 38.13 0.57
C CYS A 940 6.46 38.83 1.72
N LEU A 941 7.38 38.15 2.41
CA LEU A 941 8.18 38.75 3.49
C LEU A 941 9.18 39.79 2.98
N THR A 942 9.77 39.57 1.81
CA THR A 942 10.65 40.56 1.16
C THR A 942 9.88 41.79 0.69
N VAL A 943 8.63 41.65 0.25
CA VAL A 943 7.73 42.78 0.02
C VAL A 943 7.54 43.60 1.30
N THR A 944 7.32 42.96 2.45
CA THR A 944 7.18 43.67 3.73
C THR A 944 8.42 44.47 4.12
N ALA A 945 9.62 43.96 3.80
CA ALA A 945 10.89 44.63 4.08
C ALA A 945 11.27 45.70 3.04
N THR A 946 10.58 45.75 1.90
CA THR A 946 10.87 46.69 0.82
C THR A 946 10.19 48.04 1.13
N PRO A 947 10.91 49.16 1.08
CA PRO A 947 10.29 50.47 1.30
C PRO A 947 9.30 50.80 0.17
N THR A 948 8.27 51.59 0.50
CA THR A 948 7.10 51.84 -0.35
C THR A 948 7.41 52.70 -1.59
N ASP A 949 8.61 53.25 -1.71
CA ASP A 949 9.11 53.98 -2.88
C ASP A 949 9.42 53.05 -4.07
N ARG A 950 9.78 51.79 -3.83
CA ARG A 950 10.17 50.80 -4.87
C ARG A 950 9.01 49.96 -5.37
N GLN A 951 7.98 50.61 -5.91
CA GLN A 951 6.74 49.97 -6.41
C GLN A 951 6.97 48.88 -7.48
N ASP A 952 8.01 49.02 -8.33
CA ASP A 952 8.35 47.99 -9.32
C ASP A 952 8.85 46.69 -8.67
N VAL A 953 9.64 46.79 -7.60
CA VAL A 953 10.17 45.63 -6.85
C VAL A 953 9.02 44.92 -6.14
N ILE A 954 8.12 45.67 -5.52
CA ILE A 954 6.90 45.13 -4.90
C ILE A 954 6.06 44.38 -5.94
N ARG A 955 5.82 44.97 -7.12
CA ARG A 955 5.09 44.32 -8.22
C ARG A 955 5.71 42.97 -8.60
N TYR A 956 7.01 42.93 -8.89
CA TYR A 956 7.65 41.69 -9.35
C TYR A 956 7.68 40.60 -8.27
N LEU A 957 7.94 40.97 -7.01
CA LEU A 957 7.91 40.04 -5.89
C LEU A 957 6.49 39.52 -5.62
N SER A 958 5.47 40.37 -5.65
CA SER A 958 4.07 39.94 -5.51
C SER A 958 3.62 39.00 -6.63
N LEU A 959 4.03 39.26 -7.88
CA LEU A 959 3.76 38.36 -9.01
C LEU A 959 4.52 37.03 -8.89
N LEU A 960 5.77 37.05 -8.41
CA LEU A 960 6.53 35.84 -8.10
C LEU A 960 5.83 35.01 -7.01
N GLY A 961 5.39 35.67 -5.93
CA GLY A 961 4.62 35.04 -4.85
C GLY A 961 3.32 34.41 -5.36
N ARG A 962 2.56 35.14 -6.20
CA ARG A 962 1.35 34.65 -6.86
C ARG A 962 1.62 33.38 -7.69
N CYS A 963 2.66 33.40 -8.52
CA CYS A 963 2.99 32.26 -9.37
C CYS A 963 3.42 31.05 -8.53
N ALA A 964 4.28 31.26 -7.52
CA ALA A 964 4.75 30.22 -6.63
C ALA A 964 3.60 29.56 -5.85
N VAL A 965 2.68 30.34 -5.28
CA VAL A 965 1.52 29.78 -4.57
C VAL A 965 0.54 29.08 -5.51
N THR A 966 0.41 29.52 -6.77
CA THR A 966 -0.40 28.83 -7.79
C THR A 966 0.16 27.43 -8.08
N VAL A 967 1.48 27.31 -8.21
CA VAL A 967 2.14 26.02 -8.38
C VAL A 967 1.96 25.15 -7.14
N ALA A 968 2.13 25.70 -5.94
CA ALA A 968 1.89 24.99 -4.69
C ALA A 968 0.44 24.49 -4.58
N PHE A 969 -0.56 25.29 -4.95
CA PHE A 969 -1.97 24.90 -4.96
C PHE A 969 -2.23 23.69 -5.87
N ASN A 970 -1.77 23.75 -7.12
CA ASN A 970 -2.01 22.67 -8.09
C ASN A 970 -1.28 21.37 -7.73
N THR A 971 -0.05 21.47 -7.22
CA THR A 971 0.74 20.29 -6.80
C THR A 971 0.22 19.69 -5.48
N LEU A 972 -0.26 20.52 -4.54
CA LEU A 972 -0.92 20.09 -3.31
C LEU A 972 -2.21 19.30 -3.59
N ALA A 973 -2.97 19.67 -4.63
CA ALA A 973 -4.16 18.94 -5.06
C ALA A 973 -3.84 17.48 -5.41
N VAL A 974 -2.73 17.24 -6.11
CA VAL A 974 -2.25 15.88 -6.43
C VAL A 974 -1.76 15.19 -5.16
N TYR A 975 -0.86 15.84 -4.42
CA TYR A 975 -0.21 15.25 -3.24
C TYR A 975 -1.21 14.80 -2.16
N THR A 976 -2.29 15.56 -1.95
CA THR A 976 -3.35 15.23 -0.99
C THR A 976 -4.02 13.89 -1.31
N THR A 977 -4.23 13.58 -2.60
CA THR A 977 -4.84 12.30 -3.00
C THR A 977 -3.91 11.11 -2.84
N GLU A 978 -2.59 11.33 -2.85
CA GLU A 978 -1.58 10.30 -2.70
C GLU A 978 -1.29 9.94 -1.23
N VAL A 979 -1.45 10.89 -0.29
CA VAL A 979 -1.18 10.67 1.14
C VAL A 979 -2.34 10.00 1.90
N PHE A 980 -3.59 10.17 1.45
CA PHE A 980 -4.74 9.54 2.09
C PHE A 980 -5.02 8.13 1.55
N PRO A 981 -5.40 7.17 2.42
CA PRO A 981 -5.62 5.80 2.01
C PRO A 981 -6.95 5.62 1.29
N THR A 982 -7.01 4.72 0.32
CA THR A 982 -8.17 4.52 -0.57
C THR A 982 -9.49 4.42 0.18
N VAL A 983 -9.54 3.71 1.33
CA VAL A 983 -10.77 3.54 2.14
C VAL A 983 -11.35 4.82 2.76
N VAL A 984 -10.53 5.86 2.98
CA VAL A 984 -10.98 7.15 3.54
C VAL A 984 -10.47 8.37 2.75
N ARG A 985 -9.96 8.15 1.54
CA ARG A 985 -9.35 9.21 0.69
C ARG A 985 -10.30 10.36 0.45
N THR A 986 -11.53 10.06 0.03
CA THR A 986 -12.56 11.06 -0.23
C THR A 986 -12.89 11.88 1.02
N MET A 987 -12.92 11.24 2.20
CA MET A 987 -13.17 11.93 3.46
C MET A 987 -12.02 12.85 3.85
N GLY A 988 -10.77 12.39 3.75
CA GLY A 988 -9.57 13.18 4.07
C GLY A 988 -9.38 14.37 3.14
N VAL A 989 -9.55 14.16 1.83
CA VAL A 989 -9.58 15.25 0.83
C VAL A 989 -10.72 16.22 1.15
N GLY A 990 -11.91 15.72 1.50
CA GLY A 990 -13.05 16.55 1.89
C GLY A 990 -12.76 17.49 3.07
N VAL A 991 -12.17 16.99 4.15
CA VAL A 991 -11.77 17.79 5.33
C VAL A 991 -10.73 18.85 4.95
N SER A 992 -9.75 18.47 4.13
CA SER A 992 -8.69 19.37 3.66
C SER A 992 -9.27 20.51 2.81
N VAL A 993 -10.17 20.18 1.88
CA VAL A 993 -10.85 21.16 1.03
C VAL A 993 -11.76 22.07 1.85
N MET A 994 -12.47 21.57 2.87
CA MET A 994 -13.27 22.42 3.77
C MET A 994 -12.40 23.45 4.50
N SER A 995 -11.22 23.04 4.97
CA SER A 995 -10.26 23.96 5.60
C SER A 995 -9.78 25.03 4.61
N SER A 996 -9.56 24.66 3.35
CA SER A 996 -9.23 25.61 2.28
C SER A 996 -10.32 26.68 2.06
N ARG A 997 -11.60 26.30 2.24
CA ARG A 997 -12.73 27.23 2.08
C ARG A 997 -12.73 28.33 3.14
N VAL A 998 -12.41 27.97 4.39
CA VAL A 998 -12.24 28.96 5.47
C VAL A 998 -11.13 29.95 5.11
N GLY A 999 -10.02 29.47 4.54
CA GLY A 999 -8.94 30.33 4.05
C GLY A 999 -9.38 31.33 2.99
N GLY A 1000 -10.17 30.89 2.00
CA GLY A 1000 -10.74 31.76 0.98
C GLY A 1000 -11.72 32.80 1.53
N ILE A 1001 -12.51 32.46 2.56
CA ILE A 1001 -13.47 33.38 3.21
C ILE A 1001 -12.74 34.45 4.05
N LEU A 1002 -11.64 34.10 4.71
CA LEU A 1002 -10.89 35.03 5.57
C LEU A 1002 -9.90 35.90 4.80
N SER A 1003 -9.41 35.46 3.65
CA SER A 1003 -8.39 36.13 2.83
C SER A 1003 -8.68 37.62 2.50
N PRO A 1004 -9.90 38.00 2.06
CA PRO A 1004 -10.25 39.42 1.84
C PRO A 1004 -10.13 40.27 3.10
N PHE A 1005 -10.52 39.74 4.26
CA PHE A 1005 -10.42 40.47 5.54
C PHE A 1005 -8.98 40.60 6.03
N VAL A 1006 -8.10 39.64 5.72
CA VAL A 1006 -6.65 39.80 5.97
C VAL A 1006 -6.09 40.94 5.11
N SER A 1007 -6.60 41.13 3.89
CA SER A 1007 -6.18 42.23 3.01
C SER A 1007 -6.61 43.60 3.55
N LEU A 1008 -7.72 43.67 4.30
CA LEU A 1008 -8.18 44.89 4.97
C LEU A 1008 -7.20 45.41 6.04
N LEU A 1009 -6.30 44.57 6.56
CA LEU A 1009 -5.26 44.98 7.52
C LEU A 1009 -4.29 46.02 6.94
N ALA A 1010 -4.26 46.21 5.61
CA ALA A 1010 -3.51 47.29 4.96
C ALA A 1010 -3.90 48.69 5.47
N VAL A 1011 -5.13 48.87 5.95
CA VAL A 1011 -5.61 50.14 6.53
C VAL A 1011 -4.89 50.48 7.83
N VAL A 1012 -4.51 49.46 8.61
CA VAL A 1012 -3.77 49.64 9.87
C VAL A 1012 -2.29 49.85 9.59
N TRP A 1013 -1.71 48.99 8.75
CA TRP A 1013 -0.33 49.11 8.31
C TRP A 1013 -0.18 48.49 6.91
N PRO A 1014 0.21 49.25 5.87
CA PRO A 1014 0.19 48.77 4.48
C PRO A 1014 0.94 47.43 4.23
N PRO A 1015 2.13 47.17 4.84
CA PRO A 1015 2.85 45.91 4.69
C PRO A 1015 2.25 44.70 5.45
N LEU A 1016 1.28 44.92 6.35
CA LEU A 1016 0.77 43.90 7.28
C LEU A 1016 0.12 42.68 6.60
N PRO A 1017 -0.72 42.82 5.55
CA PRO A 1017 -1.28 41.65 4.88
C PRO A 1017 -0.20 40.75 4.29
N MET A 1018 0.83 41.33 3.67
CA MET A 1018 1.95 40.58 3.08
C MET A 1018 2.79 39.89 4.15
N LEU A 1019 2.94 40.49 5.33
CA LEU A 1019 3.58 39.86 6.48
C LEU A 1019 2.80 38.62 6.93
N VAL A 1020 1.48 38.75 7.11
CA VAL A 1020 0.60 37.64 7.53
C VAL A 1020 0.62 36.51 6.49
N PHE A 1021 0.49 36.83 5.20
CA PHE A 1021 0.57 35.84 4.12
C PHE A 1021 1.95 35.18 4.03
N GLY A 1022 3.03 35.95 4.23
CA GLY A 1022 4.40 35.43 4.28
C GLY A 1022 4.63 34.43 5.42
N ILE A 1023 4.14 34.76 6.63
CA ILE A 1023 4.20 33.86 7.79
C ILE A 1023 3.34 32.61 7.55
N LEU A 1024 2.12 32.76 7.02
CA LEU A 1024 1.24 31.62 6.72
C LEU A 1024 1.87 30.67 5.69
N CYS A 1025 2.44 31.19 4.61
CA CYS A 1025 3.10 30.38 3.57
C CYS A 1025 4.38 29.70 4.08
N THR A 1026 5.20 30.38 4.88
CA THR A 1026 6.42 29.80 5.45
C THR A 1026 6.11 28.70 6.47
N LEU A 1027 5.13 28.92 7.37
CA LEU A 1027 4.68 27.89 8.31
C LEU A 1027 4.01 26.71 7.60
N GLY A 1028 3.17 26.98 6.59
CA GLY A 1028 2.57 25.95 5.74
C GLY A 1028 3.64 25.13 5.00
N GLY A 1029 4.62 25.81 4.40
CA GLY A 1029 5.77 25.17 3.73
C GLY A 1029 6.57 24.30 4.68
N ALA A 1030 6.83 24.76 5.91
CA ALA A 1030 7.49 23.97 6.95
C ALA A 1030 6.66 22.73 7.35
N ALA A 1031 5.35 22.90 7.52
CA ALA A 1031 4.44 21.81 7.88
C ALA A 1031 4.38 20.70 6.82
N VAL A 1032 4.53 21.04 5.52
CA VAL A 1032 4.63 20.04 4.43
C VAL A 1032 5.78 19.05 4.68
N PHE A 1033 6.87 19.45 5.34
CA PHE A 1033 7.97 18.53 5.65
C PHE A 1033 7.62 17.53 6.77
N SER A 1034 6.49 17.67 7.45
CA SER A 1034 5.96 16.61 8.33
C SER A 1034 5.25 15.51 7.54
N LEU A 1035 4.84 15.77 6.29
CA LEU A 1035 4.16 14.79 5.43
C LEU A 1035 5.14 13.76 4.83
N PRO A 1036 4.67 12.53 4.54
CA PRO A 1036 5.50 11.49 3.92
C PRO A 1036 5.68 11.73 2.42
N GLU A 1037 6.87 11.45 1.88
CA GLU A 1037 7.09 11.45 0.43
C GLU A 1037 6.32 10.30 -0.23
N THR A 1038 5.75 10.53 -1.41
CA THR A 1038 4.88 9.58 -2.13
C THR A 1038 5.51 9.04 -3.42
N VAL A 1039 6.64 9.59 -3.87
CA VAL A 1039 7.31 9.12 -5.10
C VAL A 1039 7.78 7.69 -4.99
N GLY A 1040 7.34 6.87 -5.95
CA GLY A 1040 7.76 5.47 -6.06
C GLY A 1040 7.21 4.56 -4.96
N ILE A 1041 6.29 5.06 -4.13
CA ILE A 1041 5.60 4.28 -3.09
C ILE A 1041 4.19 3.96 -3.58
N PRO A 1042 3.70 2.71 -3.47
CA PRO A 1042 2.32 2.39 -3.81
C PRO A 1042 1.35 3.20 -2.94
N LEU A 1043 0.22 3.60 -3.52
CA LEU A 1043 -0.84 4.32 -2.82
C LEU A 1043 -1.32 3.47 -1.63
N PRO A 1044 -1.49 4.06 -0.43
CA PRO A 1044 -1.98 3.31 0.71
C PRO A 1044 -3.46 2.94 0.47
N ASP A 1045 -3.82 1.69 0.76
CA ASP A 1045 -5.20 1.22 0.58
C ASP A 1045 -5.94 1.17 1.91
N THR A 1046 -5.25 0.83 3.00
CA THR A 1046 -5.82 0.70 4.34
C THR A 1046 -5.29 1.76 5.33
N LEU A 1047 -5.99 1.94 6.46
CA LEU A 1047 -5.53 2.81 7.54
C LEU A 1047 -4.17 2.36 8.12
N GLU A 1048 -3.93 1.04 8.14
CA GLU A 1048 -2.69 0.46 8.64
C GLU A 1048 -1.49 0.74 7.72
N ASP A 1049 -1.72 0.84 6.41
CA ASP A 1049 -0.65 1.18 5.45
C ASP A 1049 -0.11 2.59 5.70
N VAL A 1050 -1.00 3.54 6.04
CA VAL A 1050 -0.63 4.92 6.41
C VAL A 1050 0.10 4.99 7.73
N GLU A 1051 -0.33 4.21 8.71
CA GLU A 1051 0.41 4.12 9.98
C GLU A 1051 1.80 3.48 9.80
N ASN A 1052 2.05 2.80 8.68
CA ASN A 1052 3.34 2.22 8.34
C ASN A 1052 4.17 3.01 7.30
N LEU A 1053 3.65 4.11 6.73
CA LEU A 1053 4.33 5.00 5.78
C LEU A 1053 5.50 5.74 6.48
N GLY A 1054 6.74 5.60 5.99
CA GLY A 1054 7.93 6.26 6.55
C GLY A 1054 8.63 5.56 7.71
N ARG A 1055 8.13 4.41 8.21
CA ARG A 1055 9.02 3.45 8.88
C ARG A 1055 9.85 2.79 7.79
N LYS A 1056 11.18 2.69 7.93
CA LYS A 1056 12.02 1.84 7.06
C LYS A 1056 11.46 0.41 7.15
N GLN A 1057 10.52 0.07 6.29
CA GLN A 1057 10.03 -1.28 6.17
C GLN A 1057 11.18 -2.09 5.57
N LYS A 1058 11.75 -3.00 6.37
CA LYS A 1058 12.32 -4.22 5.77
C LYS A 1058 11.23 -4.81 4.88
N PRO A 1059 11.55 -5.29 3.68
CA PRO A 1059 10.55 -5.51 2.64
C PRO A 1059 9.47 -6.48 3.16
N LYS A 1060 8.29 -5.94 3.43
CA LYS A 1060 7.05 -6.72 3.47
C LYS A 1060 6.72 -6.98 2.02
N ILE A 1061 6.98 -8.20 1.61
CA ILE A 1061 6.47 -8.68 0.34
C ILE A 1061 5.01 -9.16 0.71
N ASP A 1062 3.94 -8.88 -0.06
CA ASP A 1062 2.61 -9.56 0.03
C ASP A 1062 1.72 -9.36 -1.24
N LYS A 1063 1.45 -10.48 -1.96
CA LYS A 1063 1.08 -10.76 -3.39
C LYS A 1063 0.24 -9.67 -4.00
N THR A 1064 0.16 -9.52 -5.32
CA THR A 1064 -0.37 -10.51 -6.28
C THR A 1064 -0.41 -9.74 -7.65
N GLU A 1065 0.57 -9.90 -8.58
CA GLU A 1065 0.56 -9.68 -10.09
C GLU A 1065 -0.03 -8.41 -10.74
N LYS A 1066 0.43 -7.96 -11.92
CA LYS A 1066 1.64 -8.23 -12.73
C LYS A 1066 1.73 -7.16 -13.82
N SER A 1067 2.99 -6.99 -14.25
CA SER A 1067 3.49 -6.83 -15.62
C SER A 1067 3.12 -5.61 -16.48
N GLY A 1068 4.21 -4.94 -16.87
CA GLY A 1068 4.39 -4.32 -18.19
C GLY A 1068 4.23 -2.80 -18.17
N GLU A 1069 5.19 -1.96 -18.56
CA GLU A 1069 6.49 -2.19 -19.19
C GLU A 1069 7.17 -0.81 -19.39
N PHE A 1070 8.50 -0.79 -19.57
CA PHE A 1070 9.27 0.26 -20.29
C PHE A 1070 9.45 1.63 -19.60
N LYS A 1071 10.67 2.11 -19.27
CA LYS A 1071 11.75 2.39 -20.24
C LYS A 1071 13.13 2.70 -19.61
N ARG A 1072 14.13 2.20 -20.34
CA ARG A 1072 15.40 2.83 -20.76
C ARG A 1072 16.51 3.09 -19.73
N ASP A 1073 17.49 2.19 -19.85
CA ASP A 1073 18.92 2.45 -19.77
C ASP A 1073 19.33 3.88 -20.15
N ARG A 1074 19.99 4.55 -19.20
CA ARG A 1074 21.23 5.28 -19.45
C ARG A 1074 22.17 4.97 -18.29
N ASP A 1075 23.30 4.37 -18.65
CA ASP A 1075 24.61 4.38 -17.96
C ASP A 1075 25.25 2.99 -18.02
N LEU A 1076 25.61 2.60 -19.25
CA LEU A 1076 26.70 1.68 -19.53
C LEU A 1076 27.96 2.54 -19.77
N SER A 1077 28.83 2.61 -18.78
CA SER A 1077 30.24 2.90 -19.01
C SER A 1077 31.07 1.96 -18.13
N TYR A 1078 32.10 1.35 -18.71
CA TYR A 1078 32.98 0.30 -18.18
C TYR A 1078 32.31 -1.09 -18.13
N ILE A 1079 32.60 -1.99 -19.07
CA ILE A 1079 33.84 -2.76 -19.18
C ILE A 1079 34.16 -3.03 -20.66
N GLY A 1080 35.41 -2.78 -21.05
CA GLY A 1080 35.97 -3.06 -22.37
C GLY A 1080 36.27 -4.56 -22.64
N PRO A 1081 36.75 -4.87 -23.85
CA PRO A 1081 36.57 -6.15 -24.53
C PRO A 1081 37.72 -7.13 -24.31
N ASP A 1082 37.46 -8.43 -24.47
CA ASP A 1082 38.40 -9.37 -25.11
C ASP A 1082 37.70 -10.69 -25.54
N ALA A 1083 37.89 -11.04 -26.82
CA ALA A 1083 37.79 -12.33 -27.53
C ALA A 1083 36.47 -13.16 -27.39
N VAL A 1084 35.62 -13.37 -28.41
CA VAL A 1084 35.78 -13.75 -29.83
C VAL A 1084 36.63 -15.02 -30.08
N SER A 1085 35.95 -16.16 -30.24
CA SER A 1085 36.13 -17.15 -31.32
C SER A 1085 34.89 -18.06 -31.29
N GLY A 1086 34.00 -18.05 -32.30
CA GLY A 1086 34.11 -18.78 -33.58
C GLY A 1086 33.50 -20.18 -33.38
N HIS A 1087 32.54 -20.72 -34.14
CA HIS A 1087 32.06 -20.47 -35.50
C HIS A 1087 30.63 -21.04 -35.62
N VAL A 1088 29.84 -20.39 -36.47
CA VAL A 1088 28.64 -20.95 -37.09
C VAL A 1088 29.10 -21.60 -38.40
N ILE A 1089 28.71 -22.85 -38.64
CA ILE A 1089 28.64 -23.42 -39.98
C ILE A 1089 27.23 -23.99 -40.09
N GLY A 1090 26.43 -23.39 -40.97
CA GLY A 1090 25.18 -23.98 -41.44
C GLY A 1090 25.48 -25.03 -42.51
N ASP A 1091 24.47 -25.80 -42.88
CA ASP A 1091 24.29 -26.26 -44.25
C ASP A 1091 22.88 -26.86 -44.38
N ASN A 1092 22.06 -26.21 -45.20
CA ASN A 1092 21.10 -26.88 -46.06
C ASN A 1092 21.83 -27.11 -47.39
N ASP A 1093 21.88 -28.35 -47.88
CA ASP A 1093 21.34 -28.69 -49.21
C ASP A 1093 21.74 -30.09 -49.71
N LEU A 1094 20.77 -30.67 -50.44
CA LEU A 1094 20.88 -31.62 -51.56
C LEU A 1094 21.30 -33.10 -51.38
N PHE A 1095 20.39 -33.95 -51.91
CA PHE A 1095 20.60 -35.28 -52.50
C PHE A 1095 21.79 -35.33 -53.48
N HIS A 1096 22.57 -36.42 -53.45
CA HIS A 1096 22.72 -37.39 -54.57
C HIS A 1096 23.90 -38.36 -54.34
N HIS A 1097 23.65 -39.64 -54.68
CA HIS A 1097 24.61 -40.71 -55.04
C HIS A 1097 25.79 -40.96 -54.07
N THR A 1098 25.77 -42.02 -53.27
CA THR A 1098 25.93 -43.43 -53.66
C THR A 1098 25.65 -44.33 -52.46
#